data_AF-A0AAV6B4W6-F1
#
_entry.id   AF-A0AAV6B4W6-F1
#
_cell.length_a   1.000
_cell.length_b   1.000
_cell.length_c   1.000
_cell.angle_alpha   90.00
_cell.angle_beta   90.00
_cell.angle_gamma   90.00
#
_symmetry.space_group_name_H-M   'P 1'
#
loop_
_entity.id
_entity.type
_entity.pdbx_description
1 polymer ?
#
loop_
_entity_poly.entity_id
_entity_poly.type
_entity_poly.pdbx_seq_one_letter_code
_entity_poly.pdbx_strand_id
1 'polypeptide(L)'
;MKHFVQMHFPVGRRCPHRAEPRTGMLSRWLPTNDGALRTAAPYLIAIGIVTGHFSANILAAGLPGTLLQDQAILSNDRFTGHSYGNNVALDGNIIVVGVEGGDPFASAHIFERTGTSWQRMGRLSDSRAHQFDGFGISVAVDNETIVVGDNFQNNAAYAFVRSGGPALNAWNITDNSSTAVGPAYIVSLAATQHTALLTNAWRYSVTARMVHDFGGGGCIYFSYGNTTNRFIFFLDFNANGDLIAQLEGASPNQYLLTTNGLGADDFHLHELEFNPATRQATYRFDGLPIRTWAGQAITTAQGIRWGAGSTGNRGSINVHEVRFDMNSANTLASYDAGTPRTAPATIEPLAQGWSILGTTGAANTSQEALTPDIATLWTEQARVTAIGGAASDSFGRSIDISGDTMIVGAPNRAGGGAAYVFVRQGSNWTQQAMLTANPPVANGTFGRSVAIDGNTIIVGAPGFSTMGRAYVFVRSGTNWTQQTSFVAPNPDNQIGSEFGASVDISSERIVIGAPEVAATESEAPAGAVYVSQRIGSVWSTLTRLLTPIQDYDRFGSSVAMDGDTVVVGSEVFTGYIFTQKNGVWTLSTQRDYPNFCEGGPIIAAIDGETIAVGVSGGCSGLGLEAGAVFVQVPAYAESGTIVNHVNQMLYYPAATSGELAKDLAAFRYKHLLYGQDATGVRARFETMPSLYGPNERQRAREAEDL
;
A
#
# COMPACT_ATOMS: atom_id res chain seq x y z
N MET A 1 -29.75 -63.57 -3.12
CA MET A 1 -29.37 -64.67 -4.03
C MET A 1 -28.25 -64.14 -4.93
N LYS A 2 -27.00 -64.56 -4.74
CA LYS A 2 -26.24 -65.49 -5.63
C LYS A 2 -26.15 -64.90 -7.08
N HIS A 3 -24.99 -64.46 -7.59
CA HIS A 3 -23.78 -65.26 -7.87
C HIS A 3 -22.49 -64.45 -8.11
N PHE A 4 -21.38 -65.14 -7.81
CA PHE A 4 -19.97 -64.94 -8.17
C PHE A 4 -19.71 -64.77 -9.69
N VAL A 5 -18.61 -64.10 -10.07
CA VAL A 5 -17.43 -64.73 -10.74
C VAL A 5 -16.16 -63.92 -10.42
N GLN A 6 -15.14 -64.66 -10.02
CA GLN A 6 -13.76 -64.29 -9.74
C GLN A 6 -12.89 -64.62 -10.97
N MET A 7 -11.93 -63.77 -11.32
CA MET A 7 -10.73 -64.20 -12.07
C MET A 7 -9.48 -63.57 -11.44
N HIS A 8 -8.58 -64.44 -10.95
CA HIS A 8 -7.17 -64.18 -10.65
C HIS A 8 -6.35 -64.53 -11.91
N PHE A 9 -5.17 -63.93 -12.15
CA PHE A 9 -3.82 -64.34 -11.71
C PHE A 9 -2.78 -63.29 -12.23
N PRO A 10 -1.47 -63.32 -11.86
CA PRO A 10 -0.79 -63.63 -10.60
C PRO A 10 0.22 -62.52 -10.16
N VAL A 11 0.82 -62.73 -8.99
CA VAL A 11 1.66 -61.81 -8.20
C VAL A 11 3.16 -61.93 -8.54
N GLY A 12 3.89 -60.80 -8.52
CA GLY A 12 5.36 -60.76 -8.57
C GLY A 12 5.99 -59.45 -8.03
N ARG A 13 6.02 -59.31 -6.69
CA ARG A 13 6.89 -58.51 -5.77
C ARG A 13 7.59 -57.20 -6.26
N ARG A 14 7.12 -56.02 -5.78
CA ARG A 14 7.64 -55.10 -4.69
C ARG A 14 8.88 -54.22 -4.99
N CYS A 15 8.67 -52.96 -5.45
CA CYS A 15 8.64 -51.64 -4.73
C CYS A 15 9.81 -51.23 -3.80
N PRO A 16 10.14 -49.90 -3.62
CA PRO A 16 9.21 -48.76 -3.44
C PRO A 16 9.49 -47.53 -4.35
N HIS A 17 8.52 -46.94 -5.07
CA HIS A 17 7.36 -46.09 -4.69
C HIS A 17 7.66 -44.66 -4.18
N ARG A 18 7.77 -43.76 -5.17
CA ARG A 18 7.05 -42.47 -5.24
C ARG A 18 5.53 -42.76 -5.23
N ALA A 19 4.72 -41.97 -4.52
CA ALA A 19 3.26 -42.06 -4.58
C ALA A 19 2.62 -40.67 -4.59
N GLU A 20 1.89 -40.42 -5.68
CA GLU A 20 0.91 -39.36 -5.90
C GLU A 20 -0.40 -39.61 -5.10
N PRO A 21 -1.27 -38.59 -4.95
CA PRO A 21 -2.31 -38.56 -3.93
C PRO A 21 -3.55 -39.38 -4.32
N ARG A 22 -4.12 -40.10 -3.34
CA ARG A 22 -5.40 -40.80 -3.46
C ARG A 22 -6.54 -39.91 -3.00
N THR A 23 -7.45 -39.60 -3.91
CA THR A 23 -8.86 -39.30 -3.64
C THR A 23 -9.58 -40.56 -3.13
N GLY A 24 -10.30 -40.47 -2.01
CA GLY A 24 -11.23 -41.54 -1.60
C GLY A 24 -11.76 -41.51 -0.17
N MET A 25 -13.02 -41.11 -0.05
CA MET A 25 -14.06 -41.66 0.85
C MET A 25 -13.98 -41.38 2.37
N LEU A 26 -14.70 -40.32 2.78
CA LEU A 26 -15.38 -40.26 4.08
C LEU A 26 -16.78 -40.85 3.92
N SER A 27 -17.06 -41.95 4.63
CA SER A 27 -18.44 -42.30 4.98
C SER A 27 -18.49 -42.90 6.37
N ARG A 28 -19.48 -42.42 7.13
CA ARG A 28 -20.14 -43.05 8.28
C ARG A 28 -19.41 -42.93 9.64
N TRP A 29 -19.98 -42.11 10.53
CA TRP A 29 -20.68 -42.55 11.75
C TRP A 29 -21.54 -41.38 12.28
N LEU A 30 -22.86 -41.54 12.22
CA LEU A 30 -23.83 -40.81 13.05
C LEU A 30 -24.52 -41.88 13.92
N PRO A 31 -24.74 -41.64 15.22
CA PRO A 31 -25.90 -42.14 15.93
C PRO A 31 -27.04 -41.11 15.83
N THR A 32 -28.21 -41.62 15.52
CA THR A 32 -29.51 -40.94 15.37
C THR A 32 -30.19 -40.64 16.71
N ASN A 33 -30.84 -39.47 16.78
CA ASN A 33 -32.03 -39.07 17.55
C ASN A 33 -31.94 -39.10 19.10
N ASP A 34 -32.31 -38.06 19.88
CA ASP A 34 -33.56 -37.29 19.84
C ASP A 34 -33.43 -35.87 20.47
N GLY A 35 -34.10 -34.88 19.87
CA GLY A 35 -34.94 -33.90 20.57
C GLY A 35 -34.35 -32.66 21.26
N ALA A 36 -34.10 -31.57 20.51
CA ALA A 36 -34.65 -30.23 20.80
C ALA A 36 -34.23 -29.19 19.73
N LEU A 37 -35.22 -28.69 18.98
CA LEU A 37 -35.11 -27.60 18.02
C LEU A 37 -34.80 -26.26 18.71
N ARG A 38 -33.72 -25.58 18.28
CA ARG A 38 -33.73 -24.12 18.11
C ARG A 38 -33.16 -23.80 16.72
N THR A 39 -33.98 -23.06 15.98
CA THR A 39 -33.86 -22.64 14.58
C THR A 39 -32.52 -21.97 14.26
N ALA A 40 -31.70 -22.60 13.42
CA ALA A 40 -30.69 -21.93 12.62
C ALA A 40 -31.37 -21.36 11.37
N ALA A 41 -31.30 -20.04 11.16
CA ALA A 41 -31.66 -19.43 9.89
C ALA A 41 -30.48 -19.62 8.91
N PRO A 42 -30.71 -20.06 7.66
CA PRO A 42 -29.65 -20.16 6.67
C PRO A 42 -29.28 -18.75 6.16
N TYR A 43 -28.01 -18.36 6.28
CA TYR A 43 -27.47 -17.20 5.60
C TYR A 43 -27.36 -17.51 4.11
N LEU A 44 -28.34 -17.04 3.35
CA LEU A 44 -28.30 -17.05 1.90
C LEU A 44 -27.39 -15.90 1.45
N ILE A 45 -26.15 -16.20 1.04
CA ILE A 45 -25.33 -15.26 0.29
C ILE A 45 -25.91 -15.24 -1.14
N ALA A 46 -26.73 -14.25 -1.44
CA ALA A 46 -27.13 -13.97 -2.81
C ALA A 46 -25.96 -13.28 -3.52
N ILE A 47 -25.13 -14.05 -4.23
CA ILE A 47 -24.21 -13.50 -5.23
C ILE A 47 -25.04 -13.17 -6.47
N GLY A 48 -25.57 -11.95 -6.51
CA GLY A 48 -26.15 -11.39 -7.73
C GLY A 48 -25.03 -10.84 -8.60
N ILE A 49 -24.73 -11.51 -9.71
CA ILE A 49 -23.90 -10.93 -10.78
C ILE A 49 -24.75 -9.87 -11.47
N VAL A 50 -24.45 -8.60 -11.22
CA VAL A 50 -24.93 -7.48 -12.03
C VAL A 50 -23.71 -6.68 -12.47
N THR A 51 -23.52 -6.61 -13.78
CA THR A 51 -22.54 -5.75 -14.44
C THR A 51 -22.90 -4.29 -14.20
N GLY A 52 -22.08 -3.58 -13.44
CA GLY A 52 -22.21 -2.14 -13.22
C GLY A 52 -21.58 -1.71 -11.90
N HIS A 53 -20.78 -0.65 -11.94
CA HIS A 53 -20.13 0.05 -10.84
C HIS A 53 -20.89 -0.03 -9.50
N PHE A 54 -20.19 -0.29 -8.38
CA PHE A 54 -20.36 0.42 -7.10
C PHE A 54 -19.31 -0.02 -6.07
N SER A 55 -18.78 0.95 -5.33
CA SER A 55 -17.97 0.81 -4.13
C SER A 55 -18.75 0.05 -3.05
N ALA A 56 -18.21 -1.07 -2.57
CA ALA A 56 -18.84 -1.86 -1.52
C ALA A 56 -18.49 -1.28 -0.13
N ASN A 57 -19.37 -0.45 0.41
CA ASN A 57 -19.44 -0.24 1.87
C ASN A 57 -20.07 -1.50 2.48
N ILE A 58 -19.24 -2.40 3.02
CA ILE A 58 -19.72 -3.52 3.84
C ILE A 58 -20.07 -2.94 5.21
N LEU A 59 -21.35 -2.64 5.43
CA LEU A 59 -21.91 -2.37 6.75
C LEU A 59 -21.95 -3.68 7.54
N ALA A 60 -20.97 -3.91 8.42
CA ALA A 60 -21.04 -4.96 9.42
C ALA A 60 -22.11 -4.59 10.47
N ALA A 61 -23.27 -5.24 10.40
CA ALA A 61 -24.31 -5.10 11.40
C ALA A 61 -24.04 -5.98 12.63
N GLY A 62 -23.53 -5.35 13.69
CA GLY A 62 -23.95 -5.54 15.10
C GLY A 62 -23.44 -6.74 15.89
N LEU A 63 -22.64 -6.47 16.94
CA LEU A 63 -22.78 -6.94 18.33
C LEU A 63 -22.00 -5.98 19.27
N PRO A 64 -22.34 -5.85 20.57
CA PRO A 64 -21.89 -4.73 21.41
C PRO A 64 -20.53 -4.99 22.09
N GLY A 65 -19.61 -4.04 21.92
CA GLY A 65 -18.31 -4.01 22.57
C GLY A 65 -17.29 -3.40 21.61
N THR A 66 -16.96 -2.11 21.81
CA THR A 66 -16.08 -1.28 20.96
C THR A 66 -16.40 -1.33 19.47
N LEU A 67 -17.22 -0.39 18.99
CA LEU A 67 -17.42 -0.19 17.55
C LEU A 67 -16.06 0.12 16.92
N LEU A 68 -15.52 -0.83 16.18
CA LEU A 68 -14.40 -0.64 15.26
C LEU A 68 -15.04 -0.57 13.87
N GLN A 69 -14.70 0.46 13.11
CA GLN A 69 -15.14 0.56 11.72
C GLN A 69 -14.05 -0.04 10.83
N ASP A 70 -14.45 -1.00 10.00
CA ASP A 70 -13.56 -1.60 9.02
C ASP A 70 -13.72 -0.91 7.68
N GLN A 71 -12.59 -0.56 7.08
CA GLN A 71 -12.52 -0.27 5.66
C GLN A 71 -11.70 -1.35 4.98
N ALA A 72 -12.32 -2.07 4.05
CA ALA A 72 -11.59 -2.97 3.16
C ALA A 72 -10.95 -2.15 2.06
N ILE A 73 -9.62 -2.10 2.05
CA ILE A 73 -8.82 -1.59 0.96
C ILE A 73 -8.51 -2.77 0.05
N LEU A 74 -9.37 -2.93 -0.97
CA LEU A 74 -9.15 -3.93 -2.01
C LEU A 74 -8.37 -3.27 -3.14
N SER A 75 -7.33 -3.96 -3.66
CA SER A 75 -6.88 -3.65 -5.00
C SER A 75 -7.98 -4.08 -5.98
N ASN A 76 -8.46 -3.16 -6.81
CA ASN A 76 -9.32 -3.51 -7.96
C ASN A 76 -8.57 -4.35 -9.02
N ASP A 77 -7.26 -4.51 -8.83
CA ASP A 77 -6.40 -5.29 -9.67
C ASP A 77 -6.68 -6.77 -9.49
N ARG A 78 -7.43 -7.36 -10.43
CA ARG A 78 -7.60 -8.81 -10.54
C ARG A 78 -6.30 -9.42 -11.07
N PHE A 79 -5.37 -9.67 -10.17
CA PHE A 79 -4.08 -10.24 -10.50
C PHE A 79 -4.18 -11.78 -10.47
N THR A 80 -4.16 -12.43 -11.63
CA THR A 80 -4.04 -13.90 -11.71
C THR A 80 -2.60 -14.31 -11.35
N GLY A 81 -2.34 -14.94 -10.20
CA GLY A 81 -1.00 -15.45 -9.85
C GLY A 81 -0.18 -14.61 -8.85
N HIS A 82 -0.81 -13.76 -8.04
CA HIS A 82 -0.12 -12.76 -7.22
C HIS A 82 -0.70 -12.65 -5.80
N SER A 83 0.18 -12.41 -4.82
CA SER A 83 -0.20 -12.30 -3.40
C SER A 83 -0.22 -10.83 -2.94
N TYR A 84 -1.39 -10.20 -3.03
CA TYR A 84 -1.63 -8.87 -2.47
C TYR A 84 -1.73 -8.94 -0.94
N GLY A 85 -1.13 -8.00 -0.21
CA GLY A 85 -1.23 -7.95 1.26
C GLY A 85 -0.25 -8.88 2.00
N ASN A 86 0.74 -9.44 1.30
CA ASN A 86 1.83 -10.22 1.92
C ASN A 86 2.80 -9.38 2.75
N ASN A 87 2.77 -8.05 2.60
CA ASN A 87 3.48 -7.10 3.46
C ASN A 87 2.65 -5.83 3.58
N VAL A 88 2.58 -5.27 4.77
CA VAL A 88 1.92 -3.99 5.03
C VAL A 88 2.77 -3.17 5.99
N ALA A 89 2.86 -1.87 5.75
CA ALA A 89 3.46 -0.90 6.66
C ALA A 89 2.51 0.28 6.85
N LEU A 90 2.58 0.91 8.01
CA LEU A 90 1.68 1.98 8.44
C LEU A 90 2.48 3.01 9.24
N ASP A 91 2.35 4.28 8.86
CA ASP A 91 2.85 5.44 9.62
C ASP A 91 1.84 6.59 9.46
N GLY A 92 1.16 6.93 10.55
CA GLY A 92 0.12 7.94 10.63
C GLY A 92 -0.99 7.75 9.60
N ASN A 93 -0.93 8.58 8.56
CA ASN A 93 -1.93 8.62 7.50
C ASN A 93 -1.48 7.87 6.24
N ILE A 94 -0.37 7.13 6.26
CA ILE A 94 0.17 6.43 5.09
C ILE A 94 0.15 4.93 5.35
N ILE A 95 -0.44 4.16 4.43
CA ILE A 95 -0.33 2.71 4.36
C ILE A 95 0.40 2.34 3.10
N VAL A 96 1.37 1.43 3.22
CA VAL A 96 2.07 0.83 2.09
C VAL A 96 1.78 -0.66 2.06
N VAL A 97 1.38 -1.17 0.91
CA VAL A 97 1.03 -2.59 0.72
C VAL A 97 1.93 -3.19 -0.34
N GLY A 98 2.72 -4.19 0.04
CA GLY A 98 3.54 -4.97 -0.89
C GLY A 98 2.70 -5.97 -1.68
N VAL A 99 3.02 -6.11 -2.96
CA VAL A 99 2.43 -7.10 -3.87
C VAL A 99 3.56 -7.95 -4.44
N GLU A 100 3.61 -9.20 -4.01
CA GLU A 100 4.59 -10.17 -4.50
C GLU A 100 4.02 -10.88 -5.74
N GLY A 101 4.77 -10.85 -6.85
CA GLY A 101 4.26 -11.35 -8.12
C GLY A 101 5.33 -11.54 -9.19
N GLY A 102 5.13 -12.54 -10.06
CA GLY A 102 5.89 -12.63 -11.31
C GLY A 102 5.65 -11.39 -12.20
N ASP A 103 6.71 -10.90 -12.83
CA ASP A 103 6.76 -9.81 -13.81
C ASP A 103 5.53 -9.72 -14.73
N PRO A 104 4.98 -8.51 -15.03
CA PRO A 104 5.44 -7.15 -14.66
C PRO A 104 4.82 -6.53 -13.38
N PHE A 105 4.38 -7.36 -12.42
CA PHE A 105 3.42 -6.90 -11.40
C PHE A 105 3.96 -6.68 -9.98
N ALA A 106 5.21 -7.05 -9.67
CA ALA A 106 5.83 -6.75 -8.37
C ALA A 106 5.79 -5.23 -8.07
N SER A 107 5.23 -4.85 -6.92
CA SER A 107 4.98 -3.44 -6.61
C SER A 107 4.70 -3.15 -5.14
N ALA A 108 4.75 -1.87 -4.77
CA ALA A 108 4.25 -1.37 -3.50
C ALA A 108 3.15 -0.31 -3.74
N HIS A 109 1.97 -0.55 -3.19
CA HIS A 109 0.81 0.33 -3.34
C HIS A 109 0.71 1.26 -2.14
N ILE A 110 0.45 2.54 -2.41
CA ILE A 110 0.44 3.58 -1.37
C ILE A 110 -0.99 4.06 -1.18
N PHE A 111 -1.42 4.14 0.06
CA PHE A 111 -2.71 4.68 0.45
C PHE A 111 -2.50 5.81 1.45
N GLU A 112 -3.22 6.91 1.29
CA GLU A 112 -3.23 8.01 2.24
C GLU A 112 -4.64 8.20 2.81
N ARG A 113 -4.71 8.56 4.10
CA ARG A 113 -5.96 8.81 4.80
C ARG A 113 -6.43 10.24 4.56
N THR A 114 -7.61 10.40 3.97
CA THR A 114 -8.35 11.66 3.84
C THR A 114 -9.63 11.62 4.68
N GLY A 115 -9.58 12.25 5.85
CA GLY A 115 -10.65 12.17 6.85
C GLY A 115 -10.80 10.76 7.43
N THR A 116 -11.96 10.13 7.23
CA THR A 116 -12.24 8.76 7.68
C THR A 116 -11.99 7.71 6.59
N SER A 117 -11.55 8.11 5.40
CA SER A 117 -11.39 7.22 4.26
C SER A 117 -9.93 7.07 3.86
N TRP A 118 -9.56 5.87 3.43
CA TRP A 118 -8.27 5.60 2.82
C TRP A 118 -8.41 5.62 1.29
N GLN A 119 -7.52 6.36 0.63
CA GLN A 119 -7.50 6.49 -0.82
C GLN A 119 -6.14 6.04 -1.36
N ARG A 120 -6.15 5.31 -2.48
CA ARG A 120 -4.91 4.91 -3.14
C ARG A 120 -4.28 6.14 -3.81
N MET A 121 -3.03 6.42 -3.48
CA MET A 121 -2.27 7.55 -4.02
C MET A 121 -1.34 7.18 -5.16
N GLY A 122 -0.96 5.90 -5.26
CA GLY A 122 -0.10 5.46 -6.36
C GLY A 122 0.45 4.06 -6.19
N ARG A 123 1.34 3.70 -7.11
CA ARG A 123 2.10 2.45 -7.15
C ARG A 123 3.57 2.76 -7.35
N LEU A 124 4.41 2.12 -6.56
CA LEU A 124 5.84 2.05 -6.77
C LEU A 124 6.16 0.75 -7.51
N SER A 125 7.03 0.84 -8.50
CA SER A 125 7.56 -0.31 -9.24
C SER A 125 8.97 0.00 -9.70
N ASP A 126 9.82 -1.01 -9.81
CA ASP A 126 11.13 -0.84 -10.41
C ASP A 126 11.04 -0.94 -11.94
N SER A 127 11.38 0.15 -12.65
CA SER A 127 11.43 0.17 -14.12
C SER A 127 12.57 -0.67 -14.70
N ARG A 128 13.49 -1.12 -13.85
CA ARG A 128 14.61 -2.02 -14.21
C ARG A 128 14.27 -3.50 -13.99
N ALA A 129 13.02 -3.81 -13.63
CA ALA A 129 12.64 -5.15 -13.22
C ALA A 129 12.82 -6.20 -14.33
N HIS A 130 13.39 -7.33 -13.95
CA HIS A 130 13.51 -8.57 -14.71
C HIS A 130 12.36 -9.54 -14.39
N GLN A 131 12.24 -10.57 -15.24
CA GLN A 131 11.36 -11.70 -14.99
C GLN A 131 11.70 -12.33 -13.62
N PHE A 132 10.75 -12.27 -12.67
CA PHE A 132 10.83 -12.75 -11.27
C PHE A 132 11.49 -11.82 -10.22
N ASP A 133 11.47 -10.51 -10.41
CA ASP A 133 11.90 -9.59 -9.33
C ASP A 133 10.90 -9.51 -8.16
N GLY A 134 11.44 -9.28 -6.96
CA GLY A 134 10.71 -9.30 -5.69
C GLY A 134 10.43 -7.91 -5.13
N PHE A 135 10.30 -6.89 -5.98
CA PHE A 135 10.00 -5.55 -5.53
C PHE A 135 8.67 -5.51 -4.75
N GLY A 136 8.69 -5.01 -3.52
CA GLY A 136 7.52 -5.03 -2.63
C GLY A 136 7.43 -6.26 -1.72
N ILE A 137 8.43 -7.14 -1.73
CA ILE A 137 8.53 -8.30 -0.82
C ILE A 137 8.74 -7.91 0.65
N SER A 138 9.14 -6.68 0.90
CA SER A 138 9.11 -6.06 2.21
C SER A 138 8.94 -4.55 2.02
N VAL A 139 8.17 -3.92 2.90
CA VAL A 139 7.91 -2.48 2.87
C VAL A 139 7.97 -1.94 4.29
N ALA A 140 8.46 -0.72 4.44
CA ALA A 140 8.38 0.04 5.69
C ALA A 140 8.19 1.53 5.38
N VAL A 141 7.60 2.27 6.30
CA VAL A 141 7.36 3.71 6.16
C VAL A 141 7.63 4.39 7.48
N ASP A 142 8.35 5.50 7.44
CA ASP A 142 8.53 6.41 8.57
C ASP A 142 8.80 7.82 8.07
N ASN A 143 8.14 8.82 8.67
CA ASN A 143 8.38 10.24 8.42
C ASN A 143 8.41 10.58 6.92
N GLU A 144 7.36 10.16 6.19
CA GLU A 144 7.23 10.39 4.75
C GLU A 144 8.37 9.79 3.90
N THR A 145 9.06 8.77 4.41
CA THR A 145 10.03 7.96 3.68
C THR A 145 9.54 6.54 3.61
N ILE A 146 9.31 6.02 2.40
CA ILE A 146 8.95 4.63 2.15
C ILE A 146 10.22 3.90 1.72
N VAL A 147 10.49 2.77 2.35
CA VAL A 147 11.54 1.86 1.89
C VAL A 147 10.91 0.57 1.39
N VAL A 148 11.42 0.08 0.26
CA VAL A 148 10.91 -1.12 -0.41
C VAL A 148 12.06 -2.07 -0.69
N GLY A 149 11.94 -3.30 -0.21
CA GLY A 149 12.87 -4.38 -0.51
C GLY A 149 12.60 -5.01 -1.87
N ASP A 150 13.68 -5.43 -2.53
CA ASP A 150 13.64 -6.17 -3.80
C ASP A 150 14.73 -7.24 -3.80
N ASN A 151 14.33 -8.49 -3.59
CA ASN A 151 15.24 -9.62 -3.52
C ASN A 151 15.42 -10.30 -4.89
N PHE A 152 16.10 -11.45 -4.89
CA PHE A 152 16.44 -12.21 -6.11
C PHE A 152 17.47 -11.50 -7.01
N GLN A 153 17.09 -11.07 -8.23
CA GLN A 153 18.08 -10.61 -9.21
C GLN A 153 18.57 -9.19 -8.91
N ASN A 154 17.69 -8.32 -8.43
CA ASN A 154 18.04 -6.95 -8.08
C ASN A 154 18.82 -6.85 -6.76
N ASN A 155 18.46 -7.68 -5.77
CA ASN A 155 19.12 -7.82 -4.47
C ASN A 155 19.45 -6.44 -3.87
N ALA A 156 18.42 -5.60 -3.79
CA ALA A 156 18.48 -4.18 -3.48
C ALA A 156 17.37 -3.75 -2.51
N ALA A 157 17.50 -2.52 -2.04
CA ALA A 157 16.45 -1.81 -1.32
C ALA A 157 16.36 -0.39 -1.89
N TYR A 158 15.15 0.11 -1.96
CA TYR A 158 14.82 1.40 -2.54
C TYR A 158 14.27 2.30 -1.46
N ALA A 159 14.75 3.55 -1.42
CA ALA A 159 14.19 4.59 -0.58
C ALA A 159 13.45 5.58 -1.46
N PHE A 160 12.17 5.76 -1.18
CA PHE A 160 11.30 6.74 -1.79
C PHE A 160 10.99 7.79 -0.74
N VAL A 161 11.13 9.06 -1.12
CA VAL A 161 10.64 10.15 -0.28
C VAL A 161 9.38 10.68 -0.91
N ARG A 162 8.48 11.17 -0.07
CA ARG A 162 7.42 12.06 -0.53
C ARG A 162 8.13 13.25 -1.17
N SER A 163 8.23 13.23 -2.49
CA SER A 163 8.38 14.51 -3.15
C SER A 163 7.04 15.16 -2.85
N GLY A 164 7.07 16.29 -2.17
CA GLY A 164 6.07 17.31 -2.45
C GLY A 164 6.23 17.64 -3.93
N GLY A 165 5.76 16.73 -4.79
CA GLY A 165 5.28 17.08 -6.10
C GLY A 165 4.33 18.22 -5.79
N PRO A 166 4.65 19.44 -6.24
CA PRO A 166 3.68 20.49 -6.08
C PRO A 166 2.38 20.00 -6.70
N ALA A 167 1.23 20.34 -6.11
CA ALA A 167 0.00 20.21 -6.90
C ALA A 167 0.32 20.85 -8.26
N LEU A 168 0.24 20.11 -9.35
CA LEU A 168 0.63 20.69 -10.61
C LEU A 168 -0.50 21.64 -10.97
N ASN A 169 -0.18 22.93 -11.09
CA ASN A 169 -1.09 23.77 -11.84
C ASN A 169 -1.15 23.17 -13.24
N ALA A 170 -2.30 23.26 -13.89
CA ALA A 170 -2.44 22.83 -15.25
C ALA A 170 -3.36 23.74 -16.01
N TRP A 171 -3.08 23.87 -17.30
CA TRP A 171 -4.00 24.47 -18.24
C TRP A 171 -4.99 23.43 -18.73
N ASN A 172 -6.26 23.64 -18.43
CA ASN A 172 -7.32 22.78 -18.95
C ASN A 172 -7.65 23.17 -20.39
N ILE A 173 -7.70 22.17 -21.26
CA ILE A 173 -8.27 22.28 -22.59
C ILE A 173 -9.42 21.29 -22.67
N THR A 174 -10.61 21.78 -23.01
CA THR A 174 -11.78 20.95 -23.20
C THR A 174 -12.37 21.24 -24.57
N ASP A 175 -12.53 20.22 -25.40
CA ASP A 175 -13.30 20.26 -26.64
C ASP A 175 -14.36 19.16 -26.63
N ASN A 176 -15.63 19.57 -26.57
CA ASN A 176 -16.77 18.67 -26.71
C ASN A 176 -17.57 18.98 -27.99
N SER A 177 -17.01 19.77 -28.90
CA SER A 177 -17.69 20.17 -30.12
C SER A 177 -17.58 19.09 -31.20
N SER A 178 -18.71 18.72 -31.81
CA SER A 178 -18.73 17.83 -32.97
C SER A 178 -18.64 18.58 -34.30
N THR A 179 -18.68 19.92 -34.29
CA THR A 179 -18.80 20.77 -35.49
C THR A 179 -17.81 21.92 -35.56
N ALA A 180 -17.20 22.31 -34.44
CA ALA A 180 -16.18 23.35 -34.36
C ALA A 180 -14.81 22.75 -34.09
N VAL A 181 -13.75 23.44 -34.52
CA VAL A 181 -12.37 23.08 -34.20
C VAL A 181 -12.05 23.61 -32.81
N GLY A 182 -11.71 22.72 -31.86
CA GLY A 182 -11.26 23.09 -30.53
C GLY A 182 -9.96 23.89 -30.52
N PRO A 183 -9.64 24.57 -29.41
CA PRO A 183 -8.46 25.41 -29.32
C PRO A 183 -7.18 24.57 -29.38
N ALA A 184 -6.24 24.99 -30.23
CA ALA A 184 -4.86 24.49 -30.24
C ALA A 184 -3.88 25.65 -30.09
N TYR A 185 -2.85 25.45 -29.27
CA TYR A 185 -1.78 26.40 -29.05
C TYR A 185 -0.63 26.11 -30.01
N ILE A 186 -0.06 27.17 -30.59
CA ILE A 186 1.00 27.08 -31.60
C ILE A 186 2.14 28.07 -31.33
N VAL A 187 3.36 27.59 -31.58
CA VAL A 187 4.54 28.43 -31.82
C VAL A 187 4.98 28.25 -33.27
N SER A 188 4.94 29.33 -34.05
CA SER A 188 5.48 29.35 -35.40
C SER A 188 7.01 29.50 -35.37
N LEU A 189 7.70 28.68 -36.14
CA LEU A 189 9.16 28.75 -36.25
C LEU A 189 9.58 29.53 -37.50
N ALA A 190 10.71 30.24 -37.39
CA ALA A 190 11.35 30.87 -38.53
C ALA A 190 11.88 29.82 -39.52
N ALA A 191 12.06 30.19 -40.78
CA ALA A 191 12.60 29.29 -41.81
C ALA A 191 13.97 28.69 -41.41
N THR A 192 14.82 29.49 -40.76
CA THR A 192 16.14 29.05 -40.26
C THR A 192 16.04 27.98 -39.18
N GLN A 193 15.06 28.09 -38.27
CA GLN A 193 14.80 27.09 -37.22
C GLN A 193 14.29 25.79 -37.83
N HIS A 194 13.38 25.87 -38.81
CA HIS A 194 12.93 24.69 -39.56
C HIS A 194 14.10 23.98 -40.25
N THR A 195 15.02 24.72 -40.88
CA THR A 195 16.22 24.14 -41.50
C THR A 195 17.12 23.46 -40.46
N ALA A 196 17.32 24.08 -39.29
CA ALA A 196 18.16 23.51 -38.23
C ALA A 196 17.60 22.19 -37.69
N LEU A 197 16.28 22.09 -37.51
CA LEU A 197 15.60 20.89 -37.00
C LEU A 197 15.57 19.71 -37.99
N LEU A 198 16.03 19.90 -39.23
CA LEU A 198 16.24 18.79 -40.19
C LEU A 198 17.55 18.02 -39.93
N THR A 199 18.51 18.65 -39.25
CA THR A 199 19.89 18.12 -39.13
C THR A 199 20.33 17.96 -37.69
N ASN A 200 19.67 18.63 -36.74
CA ASN A 200 19.92 18.47 -35.31
C ASN A 200 18.94 17.46 -34.70
N ALA A 201 19.38 16.79 -33.63
CA ALA A 201 18.47 16.11 -32.72
C ALA A 201 17.54 17.15 -32.09
N TRP A 202 16.36 16.72 -31.65
CA TRP A 202 15.46 17.55 -30.88
C TRP A 202 14.59 16.68 -29.99
N ARG A 203 14.06 17.27 -28.92
CA ARG A 203 13.16 16.63 -27.97
C ARG A 203 11.93 17.49 -27.78
N TYR A 204 10.75 16.87 -27.88
CA TYR A 204 9.48 17.48 -27.53
C TYR A 204 8.92 16.73 -26.32
N SER A 205 8.92 17.36 -25.15
CA SER A 205 8.45 16.79 -23.88
C SER A 205 7.15 17.46 -23.43
N VAL A 206 6.23 16.67 -22.90
CA VAL A 206 4.91 17.11 -22.46
C VAL A 206 4.54 16.38 -21.19
N THR A 207 4.18 17.11 -20.15
CA THR A 207 3.60 16.56 -18.91
C THR A 207 2.12 16.89 -18.87
N ALA A 208 1.25 15.90 -18.99
CA ALA A 208 -0.19 16.10 -19.08
C ALA A 208 -0.98 14.88 -18.57
N ARG A 209 -2.26 15.10 -18.26
CA ARG A 209 -3.24 14.02 -17.96
C ARG A 209 -4.51 14.18 -18.77
N MET A 210 -5.00 13.09 -19.33
CA MET A 210 -6.34 13.06 -19.94
C MET A 210 -7.40 13.08 -18.84
N VAL A 211 -8.43 13.92 -19.02
CA VAL A 211 -9.51 14.09 -18.03
C VAL A 211 -10.78 13.40 -18.50
N HIS A 212 -11.12 13.53 -19.78
CA HIS A 212 -12.32 12.91 -20.34
C HIS A 212 -12.16 12.67 -21.84
N ASP A 213 -12.69 11.55 -22.33
CA ASP A 213 -12.93 11.29 -23.75
C ASP A 213 -14.44 11.43 -24.01
N PHE A 214 -14.85 12.41 -24.83
CA PHE A 214 -16.25 12.60 -25.21
C PHE A 214 -16.62 11.80 -26.47
N GLY A 215 -15.69 10.98 -26.97
CA GLY A 215 -15.78 10.09 -28.12
C GLY A 215 -15.38 10.75 -29.43
N GLY A 216 -14.85 9.96 -30.36
CA GLY A 216 -14.34 10.41 -31.66
C GLY A 216 -12.82 10.33 -31.66
N GLY A 217 -12.23 9.61 -32.62
CA GLY A 217 -10.87 9.09 -32.49
C GLY A 217 -9.78 10.17 -32.34
N GLY A 218 -8.99 10.10 -31.26
CA GLY A 218 -7.79 10.90 -31.05
C GLY A 218 -8.06 12.29 -30.45
N CYS A 219 -8.59 12.37 -29.23
CA CYS A 219 -9.03 13.59 -28.54
C CYS A 219 -8.07 14.79 -28.57
N ILE A 220 -6.82 14.61 -28.13
CA ILE A 220 -5.87 15.71 -27.91
C ILE A 220 -4.55 15.38 -28.57
N TYR A 221 -3.98 16.34 -29.32
CA TYR A 221 -2.76 16.10 -30.09
C TYR A 221 -1.61 16.98 -29.68
N PHE A 222 -0.40 16.46 -29.90
CA PHE A 222 0.86 17.16 -29.78
C PHE A 222 1.66 16.91 -31.04
N SER A 223 2.11 17.97 -31.71
CA SER A 223 2.78 17.82 -33.00
C SER A 223 3.90 18.81 -33.27
N TYR A 224 4.82 18.37 -34.11
CA TYR A 224 5.78 19.19 -34.79
C TYR A 224 5.92 18.72 -36.24
N GLY A 225 5.94 19.65 -37.20
CA GLY A 225 6.10 19.33 -38.62
C GLY A 225 7.17 20.17 -39.29
N ASN A 226 8.18 19.53 -39.86
CA ASN A 226 9.09 20.24 -40.76
C ASN A 226 8.51 20.28 -42.19
N THR A 227 9.29 20.70 -43.19
CA THR A 227 8.81 20.77 -44.59
C THR A 227 8.62 19.41 -45.27
N THR A 228 9.05 18.32 -44.62
CA THR A 228 9.11 16.97 -45.19
C THR A 228 8.27 15.97 -44.40
N ASN A 229 8.39 15.96 -43.07
CA ASN A 229 7.71 15.04 -42.18
C ASN A 229 7.06 15.77 -41.00
N ARG A 230 5.92 15.25 -40.57
CA ARG A 230 5.21 15.60 -39.34
C ARG A 230 5.26 14.45 -38.36
N PHE A 231 5.56 14.79 -37.11
CA PHE A 231 5.49 13.89 -35.98
C PHE A 231 4.36 14.37 -35.08
N ILE A 232 3.38 13.51 -34.85
CA ILE A 232 2.21 13.80 -34.04
C ILE A 232 1.82 12.55 -33.27
N PHE A 233 1.46 12.75 -32.01
CA PHE A 233 0.77 11.76 -31.22
C PHE A 233 -0.54 12.34 -30.71
N PHE A 234 -1.56 11.49 -30.65
CA PHE A 234 -2.86 11.77 -30.06
C PHE A 234 -2.99 10.96 -28.77
N LEU A 235 -3.57 11.55 -27.74
CA LEU A 235 -4.01 10.84 -26.55
C LEU A 235 -5.50 10.57 -26.64
N ASP A 236 -5.90 9.38 -26.22
CA ASP A 236 -7.28 8.90 -26.30
C ASP A 236 -7.54 7.85 -25.22
N PHE A 237 -8.82 7.61 -24.91
CA PHE A 237 -9.20 6.43 -24.13
C PHE A 237 -9.75 5.35 -25.07
N ASN A 238 -9.36 4.10 -24.86
CA ASN A 238 -10.00 2.99 -25.57
C ASN A 238 -11.32 2.58 -24.88
N ALA A 239 -12.03 1.61 -25.45
CA ALA A 239 -13.30 1.13 -24.91
C ALA A 239 -13.20 0.51 -23.49
N ASN A 240 -11.99 0.13 -23.04
CA ASN A 240 -11.74 -0.39 -21.71
C ASN A 240 -11.35 0.71 -20.70
N GLY A 241 -11.27 1.98 -21.13
CA GLY A 241 -10.79 3.10 -20.32
C GLY A 241 -9.27 3.24 -20.29
N ASP A 242 -8.52 2.48 -21.09
CA ASP A 242 -7.07 2.57 -21.14
C ASP A 242 -6.62 3.82 -21.89
N LEU A 243 -5.58 4.47 -21.39
CA LEU A 243 -4.88 5.53 -22.10
C LEU A 243 -4.13 4.89 -23.28
N ILE A 244 -4.39 5.42 -24.48
CA ILE A 244 -3.70 5.02 -25.69
C ILE A 244 -3.03 6.23 -26.36
N ALA A 245 -1.90 5.97 -27.01
CA ALA A 245 -1.27 6.91 -27.92
C ALA A 245 -1.55 6.49 -29.36
N GLN A 246 -2.05 7.41 -30.18
CA GLN A 246 -2.16 7.22 -31.62
C GLN A 246 -1.07 8.01 -32.34
N LEU A 247 -0.19 7.34 -33.09
CA LEU A 247 0.94 7.94 -33.78
C LEU A 247 0.65 8.02 -35.29
N GLU A 248 0.54 9.23 -35.84
CA GLU A 248 0.27 9.41 -37.27
C GLU A 248 1.47 8.95 -38.11
N GLY A 249 1.18 8.23 -39.20
CA GLY A 249 2.21 7.68 -40.08
C GLY A 249 2.94 6.45 -39.51
N ALA A 250 2.57 5.96 -38.33
CA ALA A 250 3.08 4.70 -37.79
C ALA A 250 2.16 3.52 -38.19
N SER A 251 2.73 2.31 -38.26
CA SER A 251 1.98 1.06 -38.45
C SER A 251 2.51 -0.03 -37.51
N PRO A 252 1.71 -0.53 -36.55
CA PRO A 252 0.39 -0.04 -36.16
C PRO A 252 0.40 1.45 -35.72
N ASN A 253 -0.74 2.11 -35.77
CA ASN A 253 -0.87 3.52 -35.41
C ASN A 253 -1.38 3.74 -33.98
N GLN A 254 -1.82 2.70 -33.27
CA GLN A 254 -2.31 2.79 -31.89
C GLN A 254 -1.42 1.97 -30.96
N TYR A 255 -1.13 2.53 -29.79
CA TYR A 255 -0.28 1.94 -28.76
C TYR A 255 -0.96 2.09 -27.42
N LEU A 256 -1.08 0.97 -26.71
CA LEU A 256 -1.60 0.91 -25.35
C LEU A 256 -0.54 1.47 -24.39
N LEU A 257 -0.90 2.47 -23.58
CA LEU A 257 -0.01 3.09 -22.60
C LEU A 257 -0.29 2.61 -21.19
N THR A 258 -1.58 2.45 -20.86
CA THR A 258 -2.03 1.90 -19.59
C THR A 258 -2.92 0.67 -19.81
N THR A 259 -3.22 -0.09 -18.75
CA THR A 259 -4.00 -1.33 -18.84
C THR A 259 -5.12 -1.35 -17.80
N ASN A 260 -6.31 -1.77 -18.24
CA ASN A 260 -7.58 -1.74 -17.49
C ASN A 260 -7.93 -0.36 -16.86
N GLY A 261 -7.59 0.74 -17.53
CA GLY A 261 -7.81 2.11 -17.05
C GLY A 261 -6.93 2.53 -15.88
N LEU A 262 -5.96 1.71 -15.46
CA LEU A 262 -5.10 2.00 -14.32
C LEU A 262 -4.09 3.11 -14.64
N GLY A 263 -4.16 4.22 -13.91
CA GLY A 263 -3.34 5.41 -14.12
C GLY A 263 -3.66 6.14 -15.41
N ALA A 264 -4.75 5.80 -16.11
CA ALA A 264 -5.06 6.40 -17.41
C ALA A 264 -5.34 7.92 -17.33
N ASP A 265 -5.73 8.39 -16.16
CA ASP A 265 -6.01 9.79 -15.80
C ASP A 265 -4.90 10.43 -14.94
N ASP A 266 -3.74 9.79 -14.77
CA ASP A 266 -2.58 10.37 -14.09
C ASP A 266 -1.82 11.36 -14.99
N PHE A 267 -1.01 12.23 -14.38
CA PHE A 267 -0.03 13.03 -15.14
C PHE A 267 1.11 12.14 -15.61
N HIS A 268 1.31 12.08 -16.92
CA HIS A 268 2.37 11.32 -17.55
C HIS A 268 3.31 12.22 -18.35
N LEU A 269 4.55 11.76 -18.48
CA LEU A 269 5.54 12.36 -19.35
C LEU A 269 5.48 11.69 -20.73
N HIS A 270 5.13 12.47 -21.74
CA HIS A 270 5.15 12.06 -23.14
C HIS A 270 6.29 12.76 -23.86
N GLU A 271 7.10 12.00 -24.60
CA GLU A 271 8.24 12.59 -25.32
C GLU A 271 8.33 12.12 -26.77
N LEU A 272 8.74 13.02 -27.66
CA LEU A 272 9.26 12.69 -28.98
C LEU A 272 10.73 13.06 -29.04
N GLU A 273 11.59 12.07 -29.28
CA GLU A 273 13.02 12.28 -29.43
C GLU A 273 13.45 11.97 -30.87
N PHE A 274 13.92 12.99 -31.59
CA PHE A 274 14.34 12.84 -32.98
C PHE A 274 15.83 12.57 -33.12
N ASN A 275 16.13 11.54 -33.90
CA ASN A 275 17.48 11.18 -34.27
C ASN A 275 17.76 11.63 -35.73
N PRO A 276 18.66 12.60 -35.96
CA PRO A 276 18.95 13.12 -37.29
C PRO A 276 19.69 12.11 -38.19
N ALA A 277 20.39 11.13 -37.61
CA ALA A 277 21.09 10.10 -38.37
C ALA A 277 20.11 9.12 -39.05
N THR A 278 19.03 8.75 -38.34
CA THR A 278 18.00 7.86 -38.88
C THR A 278 16.84 8.61 -39.51
N ARG A 279 16.70 9.92 -39.24
CA ARG A 279 15.56 10.77 -39.59
C ARG A 279 14.23 10.23 -39.07
N GLN A 280 14.27 9.63 -37.89
CA GLN A 280 13.12 9.08 -37.20
C GLN A 280 13.00 9.68 -35.80
N ALA A 281 11.77 9.76 -35.30
CA ALA A 281 11.49 10.11 -33.92
C ALA A 281 11.06 8.87 -33.13
N THR A 282 11.46 8.81 -31.86
CA THR A 282 11.02 7.82 -30.88
C THR A 282 9.99 8.47 -29.96
N TYR A 283 8.78 7.91 -29.91
CA TYR A 283 7.79 8.23 -28.88
C TYR A 283 8.11 7.47 -27.62
N ARG A 284 8.18 8.19 -26.50
CA ARG A 284 8.37 7.65 -25.16
C ARG A 284 7.20 8.01 -24.27
N PHE A 285 6.88 7.11 -23.35
CA PHE A 285 5.87 7.27 -22.31
C PHE A 285 6.53 6.96 -20.97
N ASP A 286 6.57 7.93 -20.06
CA ASP A 286 7.27 7.87 -18.77
C ASP A 286 8.72 7.37 -18.90
N GLY A 287 9.42 7.89 -19.91
CA GLY A 287 10.80 7.53 -20.26
C GLY A 287 10.95 6.22 -21.04
N LEU A 288 9.93 5.36 -21.08
CA LEU A 288 9.97 4.09 -21.80
C LEU A 288 9.75 4.29 -23.31
N PRO A 289 10.64 3.78 -24.18
CA PRO A 289 10.48 3.89 -25.61
C PRO A 289 9.37 2.96 -26.12
N ILE A 290 8.33 3.52 -26.72
CA ILE A 290 7.17 2.78 -27.25
C ILE A 290 7.34 2.50 -28.73
N ARG A 291 7.66 3.53 -29.53
CA ARG A 291 7.74 3.38 -30.99
C ARG A 291 8.70 4.36 -31.63
N THR A 292 9.49 3.87 -32.58
CA THR A 292 10.29 4.71 -33.49
C THR A 292 9.68 4.69 -34.90
N TRP A 293 9.53 5.86 -35.53
CA TRP A 293 9.01 5.99 -36.90
C TRP A 293 9.46 7.27 -37.60
N ALA A 294 9.26 7.33 -38.92
CA ALA A 294 9.74 8.43 -39.77
C ALA A 294 8.85 9.68 -39.78
N GLY A 295 7.70 9.64 -39.11
CA GLY A 295 6.66 10.66 -39.26
C GLY A 295 5.82 10.49 -40.52
N GLN A 296 4.79 11.31 -40.64
CA GLN A 296 3.91 11.40 -41.81
C GLN A 296 4.48 12.41 -42.81
N ALA A 297 4.56 12.04 -44.10
CA ALA A 297 5.04 12.95 -45.13
C ALA A 297 4.11 14.16 -45.31
N ILE A 298 4.69 15.36 -45.37
CA ILE A 298 4.00 16.64 -45.57
C ILE A 298 4.80 17.54 -46.52
N THR A 299 4.14 18.55 -47.10
CA THR A 299 4.76 19.48 -48.07
C THR A 299 4.85 20.91 -47.56
N THR A 300 4.30 21.20 -46.38
CA THR A 300 4.26 22.53 -45.79
C THR A 300 4.70 22.44 -44.34
N ALA A 301 5.71 23.22 -43.95
CA ALA A 301 6.19 23.28 -42.57
C ALA A 301 5.08 23.70 -41.59
N GLN A 302 5.08 23.10 -40.40
CA GLN A 302 4.14 23.36 -39.32
C GLN A 302 4.89 23.72 -38.04
N GLY A 303 4.40 24.71 -37.31
CA GLY A 303 4.96 25.04 -35.99
C GLY A 303 4.83 23.90 -34.98
N ILE A 304 5.30 24.16 -33.76
CA ILE A 304 5.08 23.30 -32.60
C ILE A 304 3.65 23.54 -32.12
N ARG A 305 2.88 22.47 -31.92
CA ARG A 305 1.45 22.56 -31.57
C ARG A 305 1.04 21.59 -30.47
N TRP A 306 0.04 21.99 -29.69
CA TRP A 306 -0.68 21.12 -28.76
C TRP A 306 -2.12 21.58 -28.55
N GLY A 307 -3.03 20.65 -28.25
CA GLY A 307 -4.43 20.94 -27.92
C GLY A 307 -5.43 20.07 -28.68
N ALA A 308 -6.67 20.53 -28.79
CA ALA A 308 -7.78 19.73 -29.31
C ALA A 308 -7.95 19.81 -30.83
N GLY A 309 -7.36 20.82 -31.49
CA GLY A 309 -7.65 21.31 -32.84
C GLY A 309 -7.77 20.33 -34.04
N SER A 310 -8.81 19.50 -34.04
CA SER A 310 -9.37 18.83 -35.21
C SER A 310 -10.90 18.69 -35.07
N THR A 311 -11.62 18.59 -36.19
CA THR A 311 -13.07 18.32 -36.16
C THR A 311 -13.32 16.85 -35.88
N GLY A 312 -13.92 16.53 -34.74
CA GLY A 312 -14.34 15.16 -34.38
C GLY A 312 -13.52 14.50 -33.27
N ASN A 313 -12.50 15.17 -32.75
CA ASN A 313 -11.64 14.68 -31.67
C ASN A 313 -12.03 15.39 -30.39
N ARG A 314 -12.89 14.76 -29.59
CA ARG A 314 -13.53 15.44 -28.45
C ARG A 314 -13.01 14.89 -27.14
N GLY A 315 -12.28 15.70 -26.39
CA GLY A 315 -11.81 15.33 -25.07
C GLY A 315 -11.42 16.52 -24.21
N SER A 316 -11.02 16.21 -22.98
CA SER A 316 -10.48 17.17 -22.01
C SER A 316 -9.12 16.71 -21.52
N ILE A 317 -8.18 17.64 -21.39
CA ILE A 317 -6.82 17.40 -20.89
C ILE A 317 -6.42 18.49 -19.92
N ASN A 318 -5.59 18.13 -18.95
CA ASN A 318 -4.85 19.06 -18.12
C ASN A 318 -3.38 19.00 -18.52
N VAL A 319 -2.83 20.13 -18.97
CA VAL A 319 -1.43 20.23 -19.40
C VAL A 319 -0.63 21.02 -18.37
N HIS A 320 0.38 20.40 -17.78
CA HIS A 320 1.24 21.03 -16.80
C HIS A 320 2.46 21.71 -17.46
N GLU A 321 3.19 20.95 -18.28
CA GLU A 321 4.41 21.44 -18.93
C GLU A 321 4.43 21.02 -20.41
N VAL A 322 4.90 21.91 -21.28
CA VAL A 322 5.17 21.63 -22.70
C VAL A 322 6.53 22.23 -23.02
N ARG A 323 7.47 21.45 -23.53
CA ARG A 323 8.82 21.93 -23.84
C ARG A 323 9.35 21.35 -25.13
N PHE A 324 9.86 22.21 -26.00
CA PHE A 324 10.50 21.81 -27.25
C PHE A 324 11.95 22.29 -27.29
N ASP A 325 12.88 21.35 -27.17
CA ASP A 325 14.31 21.60 -27.13
C ASP A 325 14.97 21.14 -28.44
N MET A 326 15.72 22.03 -29.08
CA MET A 326 16.64 21.63 -30.15
C MET A 326 17.91 20.99 -29.57
N ASN A 327 18.32 21.38 -28.36
CA ASN A 327 19.39 20.76 -27.59
C ASN A 327 19.35 21.28 -26.15
N SER A 328 20.24 20.77 -25.29
CA SER A 328 20.33 21.15 -23.87
C SER A 328 20.55 22.65 -23.62
N ALA A 329 20.95 23.44 -24.63
CA ALA A 329 21.18 24.87 -24.52
C ALA A 329 20.16 25.73 -25.30
N ASN A 330 19.24 25.13 -26.06
CA ASN A 330 18.35 25.86 -26.97
C ASN A 330 16.91 25.32 -26.94
N THR A 331 16.09 25.95 -26.10
CA THR A 331 14.64 25.72 -26.02
C THR A 331 13.92 26.67 -26.96
N LEU A 332 13.13 26.13 -27.89
CA LEU A 332 12.41 26.90 -28.91
C LEU A 332 10.99 27.29 -28.50
N ALA A 333 10.37 26.48 -27.65
CA ALA A 333 9.06 26.74 -27.07
C ALA A 333 8.99 26.11 -25.68
N SER A 334 8.36 26.81 -24.75
CA SER A 334 8.08 26.30 -23.41
C SER A 334 6.73 26.81 -22.92
N TYR A 335 6.05 25.99 -22.16
CA TYR A 335 4.91 26.32 -21.33
C TYR A 335 5.13 25.62 -19.99
N ASP A 336 4.96 26.36 -18.90
CA ASP A 336 5.03 25.82 -17.56
C ASP A 336 3.91 26.44 -16.72
N ALA A 337 2.98 25.62 -16.26
CA ALA A 337 1.91 26.06 -15.38
C ALA A 337 2.41 26.34 -13.95
N GLY A 338 3.62 25.90 -13.63
CA GLY A 338 4.25 25.99 -12.34
C GLY A 338 3.45 25.26 -11.28
N THR A 339 3.53 25.78 -10.06
CA THR A 339 3.04 25.11 -8.87
C THR A 339 2.23 26.08 -8.02
N PRO A 340 1.42 25.65 -7.04
CA PRO A 340 0.76 26.56 -6.11
C PRO A 340 1.71 27.54 -5.42
N ARG A 341 3.01 27.21 -5.32
CA ARG A 341 4.04 28.03 -4.68
C ARG A 341 4.92 28.80 -5.66
N THR A 342 5.01 28.38 -6.91
CA THR A 342 5.92 28.93 -7.95
C THR A 342 5.19 29.24 -9.26
N ALA A 343 3.87 29.40 -9.23
CA ALA A 343 3.08 29.70 -10.40
C ALA A 343 3.63 30.96 -11.10
N PRO A 344 3.74 30.97 -12.44
CA PRO A 344 4.00 32.21 -13.17
C PRO A 344 2.87 33.21 -12.90
N ALA A 345 3.17 34.51 -13.07
CA ALA A 345 2.21 35.59 -12.83
C ALA A 345 0.87 35.39 -13.57
N THR A 346 0.90 34.67 -14.68
CA THR A 346 -0.27 34.18 -15.43
C THR A 346 0.00 32.77 -15.96
N ILE A 347 -0.89 31.82 -15.66
CA ILE A 347 -0.80 30.40 -16.10
C ILE A 347 -1.27 30.23 -17.56
N GLU A 348 -1.82 31.27 -18.18
CA GLU A 348 -2.33 31.25 -19.55
C GLU A 348 -1.20 31.07 -20.59
N PRO A 349 -1.29 30.09 -21.51
CA PRO A 349 -0.27 29.88 -22.55
C PRO A 349 -0.01 31.10 -23.43
N LEU A 350 -1.03 31.93 -23.70
CA LEU A 350 -0.88 33.15 -24.50
C LEU A 350 0.10 34.14 -23.86
N ALA A 351 0.09 34.24 -22.53
CA ALA A 351 1.01 35.08 -21.78
C ALA A 351 2.44 34.48 -21.73
N GLN A 352 2.59 33.20 -22.07
CA GLN A 352 3.87 32.49 -22.16
C GLN A 352 4.38 32.34 -23.61
N GLY A 353 3.86 33.15 -24.54
CA GLY A 353 4.37 33.23 -25.91
C GLY A 353 3.72 32.27 -26.91
N TRP A 354 2.65 31.58 -26.53
CA TRP A 354 1.86 30.76 -27.45
C TRP A 354 0.82 31.60 -28.20
N SER A 355 0.50 31.21 -29.42
CA SER A 355 -0.65 31.74 -30.18
C SER A 355 -1.75 30.69 -30.25
N ILE A 356 -3.00 31.09 -30.53
CA ILE A 356 -4.14 30.16 -30.67
C ILE A 356 -4.51 29.93 -32.13
N LEU A 357 -4.87 28.69 -32.47
CA LEU A 357 -5.39 28.23 -33.74
C LEU A 357 -6.78 27.62 -33.50
N GLY A 358 -7.85 28.20 -34.09
CA GLY A 358 -9.24 27.73 -33.95
C GLY A 358 -10.23 28.80 -33.44
N THR A 359 -11.50 28.43 -33.27
CA THR A 359 -12.54 29.30 -32.67
C THR A 359 -12.56 29.17 -31.16
N THR A 360 -12.70 30.28 -30.42
CA THR A 360 -12.83 30.32 -28.97
C THR A 360 -14.18 29.73 -28.52
N GLY A 361 -14.27 28.41 -28.43
CA GLY A 361 -15.27 27.70 -27.64
C GLY A 361 -14.69 27.39 -26.26
N ALA A 362 -14.90 28.29 -25.30
CA ALA A 362 -14.64 28.14 -23.87
C ALA A 362 -13.36 27.36 -23.46
N ALA A 363 -12.18 27.94 -23.65
CA ALA A 363 -11.05 27.64 -22.77
C ALA A 363 -11.36 28.27 -21.40
N ASN A 364 -11.97 27.51 -20.49
CA ASN A 364 -12.21 27.98 -19.13
C ASN A 364 -10.99 27.63 -18.28
N THR A 365 -10.46 28.60 -17.53
CA THR A 365 -9.82 28.29 -16.25
C THR A 365 -10.92 27.77 -15.33
N SER A 366 -11.22 26.47 -15.36
CA SER A 366 -12.13 25.91 -14.36
C SER A 366 -11.37 25.83 -13.04
N GLN A 367 -12.01 26.36 -12.01
CA GLN A 367 -11.65 26.12 -10.61
C GLN A 367 -11.82 24.63 -10.22
N GLU A 368 -12.21 23.75 -11.17
CA GLU A 368 -12.13 22.30 -11.04
C GLU A 368 -10.68 21.76 -11.13
N ALA A 369 -9.70 22.62 -11.41
CA ALA A 369 -8.28 22.36 -11.21
C ALA A 369 -7.85 22.26 -9.72
N LEU A 370 -8.80 22.21 -8.78
CA LEU A 370 -8.57 22.30 -7.33
C LEU A 370 -9.27 21.20 -6.50
N THR A 371 -9.66 20.04 -7.06
CA THR A 371 -9.45 18.85 -6.21
C THR A 371 -7.96 18.62 -6.23
N PRO A 372 -7.26 18.79 -5.10
CA PRO A 372 -5.91 18.26 -5.02
C PRO A 372 -6.09 16.76 -5.16
N ASP A 373 -5.93 16.22 -6.38
CA ASP A 373 -5.27 14.94 -6.47
C ASP A 373 -3.90 15.23 -5.92
N ILE A 374 -3.75 14.93 -4.63
CA ILE A 374 -2.46 14.80 -4.01
C ILE A 374 -1.87 13.58 -4.72
N ALA A 375 -1.38 13.76 -5.95
CA ALA A 375 -0.32 12.94 -6.47
C ALA A 375 0.89 13.31 -5.61
N THR A 376 0.90 12.77 -4.38
CA THR A 376 2.13 12.55 -3.63
C THR A 376 2.99 11.70 -4.54
N LEU A 377 3.79 12.33 -5.37
CA LEU A 377 4.76 11.60 -6.17
C LEU A 377 5.83 11.13 -5.19
N TRP A 378 5.84 9.84 -4.96
CA TRP A 378 6.90 9.17 -4.25
C TRP A 378 8.03 8.96 -5.24
N THR A 379 9.10 9.74 -5.10
CA THR A 379 10.25 9.67 -6.01
C THR A 379 11.32 8.78 -5.41
N GLU A 380 11.89 7.88 -6.22
CA GLU A 380 13.07 7.11 -5.84
C GLU A 380 14.20 8.08 -5.51
N GLN A 381 14.50 8.21 -4.22
CA GLN A 381 15.62 9.00 -3.73
C GLN A 381 16.92 8.22 -3.88
N ALA A 382 16.87 6.91 -3.62
CA ALA A 382 18.04 6.06 -3.70
C ALA A 382 17.68 4.59 -3.92
N ARG A 383 18.63 3.90 -4.55
CA ARG A 383 18.75 2.45 -4.58
C ARG A 383 20.03 2.06 -3.86
N VAL A 384 19.93 1.17 -2.88
CA VAL A 384 21.09 0.64 -2.15
C VAL A 384 21.27 -0.84 -2.38
N THR A 385 22.51 -1.29 -2.31
CA THR A 385 22.90 -2.70 -2.33
C THR A 385 23.91 -2.97 -1.21
N ALA A 386 24.00 -4.22 -0.76
CA ALA A 386 25.00 -4.63 0.21
C ALA A 386 26.41 -4.59 -0.37
N ILE A 387 27.35 -3.95 0.34
CA ILE A 387 28.79 -4.01 0.02
C ILE A 387 29.26 -5.45 0.20
N GLY A 388 29.75 -6.05 -0.89
CA GLY A 388 30.14 -7.46 -0.91
C GLY A 388 28.97 -8.44 -0.82
N GLY A 389 27.75 -7.99 -1.17
CA GLY A 389 26.57 -8.84 -1.31
C GLY A 389 26.56 -9.61 -2.63
N ALA A 390 26.04 -10.83 -2.62
CA ALA A 390 25.75 -11.63 -3.81
C ALA A 390 24.23 -11.67 -4.07
N ALA A 391 23.80 -11.87 -5.31
CA ALA A 391 22.38 -11.96 -5.65
C ALA A 391 21.63 -13.08 -4.89
N SER A 392 22.34 -14.15 -4.50
CA SER A 392 21.79 -15.23 -3.69
C SER A 392 21.54 -14.87 -2.22
N ASP A 393 22.06 -13.74 -1.73
CA ASP A 393 21.99 -13.37 -0.32
C ASP A 393 20.57 -13.00 0.13
N SER A 394 19.67 -12.75 -0.83
CA SER A 394 18.28 -12.32 -0.58
C SER A 394 18.21 -11.02 0.23
N PHE A 395 19.12 -10.09 -0.07
CA PHE A 395 19.05 -8.72 0.41
C PHE A 395 17.71 -8.10 0.01
N GLY A 396 17.06 -7.39 0.93
CA GLY A 396 15.72 -6.83 0.72
C GLY A 396 14.58 -7.76 1.12
N ARG A 397 14.88 -8.97 1.65
CA ARG A 397 13.84 -9.91 2.13
C ARG A 397 13.08 -9.37 3.34
N SER A 398 13.72 -8.58 4.17
CA SER A 398 13.09 -7.84 5.26
C SER A 398 13.69 -6.44 5.31
N ILE A 399 12.88 -5.45 5.66
CA ILE A 399 13.31 -4.05 5.72
C ILE A 399 12.55 -3.33 6.81
N ASP A 400 13.21 -2.37 7.46
CA ASP A 400 12.55 -1.42 8.35
C ASP A 400 13.31 -0.09 8.38
N ILE A 401 12.65 0.99 8.81
CA ILE A 401 13.19 2.36 8.83
C ILE A 401 12.78 3.12 10.10
N SER A 402 13.73 3.85 10.68
CA SER A 402 13.49 4.81 11.75
C SER A 402 14.35 6.05 11.52
N GLY A 403 13.68 7.17 11.25
CA GLY A 403 14.23 8.44 10.81
C GLY A 403 15.16 8.29 9.61
N ASP A 404 16.42 8.63 9.82
CA ASP A 404 17.48 8.57 8.80
C ASP A 404 18.22 7.23 8.77
N THR A 405 17.70 6.18 9.42
CA THR A 405 18.35 4.87 9.49
C THR A 405 17.42 3.78 8.99
N MET A 406 17.88 3.00 8.00
CA MET A 406 17.18 1.81 7.54
C MET A 406 18.00 0.55 7.81
N ILE A 407 17.31 -0.55 8.08
CA ILE A 407 17.89 -1.89 8.27
C ILE A 407 17.35 -2.81 7.19
N VAL A 408 18.24 -3.53 6.49
CA VAL A 408 17.88 -4.44 5.41
C VAL A 408 18.43 -5.84 5.67
N GLY A 409 17.55 -6.84 5.72
CA GLY A 409 17.91 -8.23 5.93
C GLY A 409 18.41 -8.94 4.67
N ALA A 410 19.36 -9.86 4.86
CA ALA A 410 19.93 -10.73 3.84
C ALA A 410 20.10 -12.16 4.41
N PRO A 411 18.98 -12.88 4.65
CA PRO A 411 18.98 -14.13 5.41
C PRO A 411 19.72 -15.28 4.75
N ASN A 412 19.92 -15.24 3.43
CA ASN A 412 20.57 -16.31 2.67
C ASN A 412 22.07 -16.07 2.46
N ARG A 413 22.63 -14.98 3.02
CA ARG A 413 24.06 -14.74 2.99
C ARG A 413 24.83 -15.87 3.68
N ALA A 414 25.93 -16.28 3.06
CA ALA A 414 26.84 -17.27 3.63
C ALA A 414 27.30 -16.87 5.05
N GLY A 415 27.35 -17.84 5.96
CA GLY A 415 27.67 -17.61 7.38
C GLY A 415 26.47 -17.48 8.31
N GLY A 416 25.26 -17.81 7.84
CA GLY A 416 24.04 -17.83 8.66
C GLY A 416 23.19 -16.56 8.58
N GLY A 417 23.32 -15.80 7.48
CA GLY A 417 22.59 -14.56 7.24
C GLY A 417 23.29 -13.29 7.76
N ALA A 418 22.83 -12.13 7.30
CA ALA A 418 23.26 -10.81 7.76
C ALA A 418 22.12 -9.79 7.72
N ALA A 419 22.31 -8.66 8.39
CA ALA A 419 21.45 -7.48 8.23
C ALA A 419 22.34 -6.24 8.06
N TYR A 420 21.97 -5.31 7.19
CA TYR A 420 22.79 -4.17 6.82
C TYR A 420 22.12 -2.87 7.25
N VAL A 421 22.85 -2.04 7.98
CA VAL A 421 22.38 -0.72 8.42
C VAL A 421 22.84 0.31 7.41
N PHE A 422 21.91 1.10 6.88
CA PHE A 422 22.20 2.26 6.06
C PHE A 422 21.74 3.53 6.77
N VAL A 423 22.49 4.60 6.59
CA VAL A 423 22.16 5.93 7.12
C VAL A 423 22.06 6.95 6.01
N ARG A 424 21.05 7.81 6.10
CA ARG A 424 20.80 8.92 5.20
C ARG A 424 21.62 10.14 5.61
N GLN A 425 22.30 10.74 4.64
CA GLN A 425 22.95 12.05 4.76
C GLN A 425 22.54 12.89 3.54
N GLY A 426 21.59 13.82 3.75
CA GLY A 426 20.93 14.50 2.63
C GLY A 426 20.09 13.52 1.82
N SER A 427 20.35 13.40 0.52
CA SER A 427 19.69 12.42 -0.36
C SER A 427 20.46 11.08 -0.47
N ASN A 428 21.64 10.97 0.14
CA ASN A 428 22.50 9.81 -0.02
C ASN A 428 22.32 8.81 1.12
N TRP A 429 22.09 7.55 0.76
CA TRP A 429 22.07 6.44 1.70
C TRP A 429 23.40 5.68 1.64
N THR A 430 24.06 5.51 2.78
CA THR A 430 25.37 4.86 2.86
C THR A 430 25.34 3.71 3.86
N GLN A 431 25.98 2.58 3.52
CA GLN A 431 26.07 1.44 4.42
C GLN A 431 26.97 1.82 5.62
N GLN A 432 26.37 1.90 6.81
CA GLN A 432 27.07 2.17 8.06
C GLN A 432 27.63 0.90 8.70
N ALA A 433 26.87 -0.20 8.66
CA ALA A 433 27.26 -1.43 9.33
C ALA A 433 26.70 -2.68 8.62
N MET A 434 27.38 -3.81 8.85
CA MET A 434 26.86 -5.16 8.59
C MET A 434 26.78 -5.88 9.93
N LEU A 435 25.57 -6.26 10.33
CA LEU A 435 25.28 -6.98 11.55
C LEU A 435 25.30 -8.49 11.27
N THR A 436 25.88 -9.25 12.19
CA THR A 436 25.95 -10.71 12.14
C THR A 436 25.68 -11.28 13.52
N ALA A 437 25.16 -12.51 13.58
CA ALA A 437 24.82 -13.19 14.82
C ALA A 437 26.06 -13.58 15.63
N ASN A 438 26.08 -13.26 16.93
CA ASN A 438 27.06 -13.80 17.86
C ASN A 438 26.41 -14.28 19.19
N PRO A 439 26.41 -15.59 19.49
CA PRO A 439 26.90 -16.68 18.67
C PRO A 439 26.06 -16.87 17.40
N PRO A 440 26.63 -17.41 16.32
CA PRO A 440 25.87 -17.75 15.12
C PRO A 440 24.90 -18.92 15.39
N VAL A 441 23.78 -18.94 14.68
CA VAL A 441 22.87 -20.09 14.61
C VAL A 441 23.27 -20.94 13.40
N ALA A 442 23.51 -22.24 13.61
CA ALA A 442 23.81 -23.16 12.52
C ALA A 442 22.62 -23.24 11.55
N ASN A 443 22.83 -23.02 10.25
CA ASN A 443 21.74 -22.85 9.27
C ASN A 443 20.71 -21.78 9.68
N GLY A 444 21.15 -20.83 10.52
CA GLY A 444 20.37 -19.66 10.88
C GLY A 444 20.11 -18.80 9.66
N THR A 445 18.96 -18.15 9.67
CA THR A 445 18.55 -17.18 8.66
C THR A 445 18.54 -15.79 9.29
N PHE A 446 19.69 -15.35 9.84
CA PHE A 446 19.81 -14.04 10.48
C PHE A 446 19.47 -12.93 9.48
N GLY A 447 18.56 -12.05 9.84
CA GLY A 447 17.98 -11.06 8.92
C GLY A 447 16.74 -11.57 8.19
N ARG A 448 16.13 -12.70 8.62
CA ARG A 448 14.82 -13.13 8.11
C ARG A 448 13.73 -12.14 8.51
N SER A 449 13.84 -11.55 9.69
CA SER A 449 13.01 -10.45 10.19
C SER A 449 13.92 -9.40 10.83
N VAL A 450 13.59 -8.13 10.66
CA VAL A 450 14.32 -6.99 11.21
C VAL A 450 13.30 -5.95 11.67
N ALA A 451 13.62 -5.22 12.73
CA ALA A 451 12.90 -4.01 13.10
C ALA A 451 13.87 -3.01 13.77
N ILE A 452 13.59 -1.72 13.65
CA ILE A 452 14.41 -0.63 14.17
C ILE A 452 13.54 0.45 14.82
N ASP A 453 13.93 0.86 16.03
CA ASP A 453 13.44 2.10 16.62
C ASP A 453 14.61 2.92 17.17
N GLY A 454 14.82 4.07 16.53
CA GLY A 454 15.91 5.00 16.81
C GLY A 454 17.29 4.34 16.79
N ASN A 455 17.81 4.08 17.99
CA ASN A 455 19.16 3.51 18.20
C ASN A 455 19.16 2.03 18.56
N THR A 456 18.02 1.34 18.42
CA THR A 456 17.88 -0.08 18.78
C THR A 456 17.37 -0.86 17.59
N ILE A 457 18.03 -1.97 17.26
CA ILE A 457 17.63 -2.89 16.20
C ILE A 457 17.37 -4.25 16.83
N ILE A 458 16.31 -4.93 16.41
CA ILE A 458 16.10 -6.35 16.65
C ILE A 458 16.21 -7.12 15.32
N VAL A 459 16.90 -8.26 15.34
CA VAL A 459 17.06 -9.13 14.17
C VAL A 459 16.72 -10.57 14.53
N GLY A 460 15.80 -11.18 13.79
CA GLY A 460 15.44 -12.58 13.91
C GLY A 460 16.37 -13.51 13.12
N ALA A 461 16.61 -14.69 13.68
CA ALA A 461 17.34 -15.81 13.08
C ALA A 461 16.68 -17.14 13.45
N PRO A 462 15.45 -17.41 12.98
CA PRO A 462 14.70 -18.61 13.36
C PRO A 462 15.40 -19.90 12.88
N GLY A 463 16.06 -19.86 11.72
CA GLY A 463 16.71 -21.02 11.09
C GLY A 463 15.73 -22.14 10.72
N PHE A 464 16.17 -23.09 9.89
CA PHE A 464 15.40 -24.31 9.63
C PHE A 464 15.86 -25.41 10.58
N SER A 465 14.92 -26.01 11.33
CA SER A 465 15.23 -27.08 12.28
C SER A 465 16.23 -26.66 13.38
N THR A 466 16.08 -25.43 13.90
CA THR A 466 16.82 -24.93 15.07
C THR A 466 15.87 -24.33 16.09
N MET A 467 16.37 -23.98 17.28
CA MET A 467 15.56 -23.33 18.32
C MET A 467 15.21 -21.86 18.00
N GLY A 468 15.84 -21.28 16.97
CA GLY A 468 15.68 -19.87 16.64
C GLY A 468 16.26 -18.92 17.69
N ARG A 469 16.56 -17.69 17.26
CA ARG A 469 17.07 -16.62 18.12
C ARG A 469 16.61 -15.26 17.62
N ALA A 470 16.53 -14.30 18.52
CA ALA A 470 16.43 -12.88 18.19
C ALA A 470 17.60 -12.12 18.84
N TYR A 471 18.17 -11.14 18.15
CA TYR A 471 19.35 -10.41 18.59
C TYR A 471 19.03 -8.92 18.68
N VAL A 472 19.45 -8.29 19.77
CA VAL A 472 19.29 -6.84 19.94
C VAL A 472 20.63 -6.16 19.75
N PHE A 473 20.67 -5.17 18.87
CA PHE A 473 21.81 -4.30 18.64
C PHE A 473 21.48 -2.88 19.08
N VAL A 474 22.47 -2.21 19.67
CA VAL A 474 22.36 -0.82 20.09
C VAL A 474 23.43 0.02 19.42
N ARG A 475 23.05 1.24 19.04
CA ARG A 475 23.94 2.22 18.42
C ARG A 475 24.61 3.11 19.46
N SER A 476 25.92 3.26 19.33
CA SER A 476 26.70 4.29 20.04
C SER A 476 27.58 5.04 19.04
N GLY A 477 27.20 6.29 18.74
CA GLY A 477 27.80 7.06 17.64
C GLY A 477 27.50 6.42 16.29
N THR A 478 28.53 5.93 15.60
CA THR A 478 28.39 5.20 14.32
C THR A 478 28.50 3.68 14.48
N ASN A 479 28.75 3.19 15.69
CA ASN A 479 28.99 1.77 15.94
C ASN A 479 27.70 1.09 16.40
N TRP A 480 27.41 -0.06 15.80
CA TRP A 480 26.36 -0.97 16.24
C TRP A 480 26.97 -2.16 16.94
N THR A 481 26.54 -2.41 18.18
CA THR A 481 27.03 -3.53 18.99
C THR A 481 25.88 -4.39 19.44
N GLN A 482 26.04 -5.71 19.37
CA GLN A 482 25.06 -6.64 19.92
C GLN A 482 25.00 -6.48 21.44
N GLN A 483 23.86 -6.05 21.96
CA GLN A 483 23.62 -5.89 23.40
C GLN A 483 23.25 -7.24 24.04
N THR A 484 22.36 -7.99 23.40
CA THR A 484 21.88 -9.29 23.92
C THR A 484 21.32 -10.15 22.79
N SER A 485 20.99 -11.39 23.13
CA SER A 485 20.25 -12.33 22.27
C SER A 485 19.25 -13.11 23.11
N PHE A 486 18.07 -13.38 22.55
CA PHE A 486 17.01 -14.16 23.15
C PHE A 486 16.85 -15.51 22.46
N VAL A 487 16.43 -16.49 23.24
CA VAL A 487 15.82 -17.75 22.81
C VAL A 487 14.46 -17.84 23.49
N ALA A 488 13.55 -18.66 22.95
CA ALA A 488 12.34 -19.00 23.67
C ALA A 488 12.70 -19.56 25.07
N PRO A 489 11.93 -19.24 26.13
CA PRO A 489 12.06 -19.91 27.43
C PRO A 489 11.64 -21.38 27.36
N ASN A 490 12.12 -22.21 28.29
CA ASN A 490 11.64 -23.58 28.47
C ASN A 490 10.15 -23.56 28.88
N PRO A 491 9.27 -24.43 28.32
CA PRO A 491 9.57 -25.59 27.47
C PRO A 491 9.57 -25.32 25.95
N ASP A 492 9.39 -24.08 25.53
CA ASP A 492 9.19 -23.69 24.13
C ASP A 492 10.51 -23.58 23.35
N ASN A 493 11.66 -23.72 24.02
CA ASN A 493 12.99 -23.71 23.43
C ASN A 493 13.31 -25.00 22.66
N GLN A 494 12.40 -25.41 21.78
CA GLN A 494 12.46 -26.65 21.03
C GLN A 494 13.01 -26.41 19.63
N ILE A 495 13.63 -27.45 19.08
CA ILE A 495 14.05 -27.47 17.68
C ILE A 495 12.82 -27.31 16.80
N GLY A 496 12.86 -26.35 15.88
CA GLY A 496 11.77 -26.06 14.98
C GLY A 496 10.80 -25.00 15.47
N SER A 497 10.92 -24.49 16.71
CA SER A 497 10.01 -23.44 17.25
C SER A 497 9.98 -22.11 16.48
N GLU A 498 10.93 -21.91 15.56
CA GLU A 498 11.06 -20.71 14.73
C GLU A 498 11.07 -19.40 15.54
N PHE A 499 11.63 -19.39 16.75
CA PHE A 499 11.76 -18.17 17.55
C PHE A 499 12.55 -17.09 16.78
N GLY A 500 11.95 -15.92 16.62
CA GLY A 500 12.47 -14.85 15.78
C GLY A 500 11.96 -14.91 14.33
N ALA A 501 10.92 -15.69 14.02
CA ALA A 501 10.29 -15.68 12.69
C ALA A 501 9.79 -14.30 12.30
N SER A 502 9.21 -13.59 13.26
CA SER A 502 8.74 -12.21 13.16
C SER A 502 9.24 -11.45 14.39
N VAL A 503 9.60 -10.18 14.22
CA VAL A 503 10.06 -9.30 15.30
C VAL A 503 9.54 -7.91 15.05
N ASP A 504 9.27 -7.16 16.12
CA ASP A 504 9.00 -5.73 16.04
C ASP A 504 9.50 -5.03 17.32
N ILE A 505 9.69 -3.71 17.26
CA ILE A 505 10.18 -2.88 18.35
C ILE A 505 9.46 -1.54 18.39
N SER A 506 8.98 -1.15 19.57
CA SER A 506 8.46 0.19 19.82
C SER A 506 9.00 0.70 21.15
N SER A 507 9.70 1.83 21.09
CA SER A 507 10.39 2.48 22.20
C SER A 507 11.38 1.54 22.91
N GLU A 508 10.99 1.09 24.10
CA GLU A 508 11.81 0.28 25.00
C GLU A 508 11.27 -1.16 25.04
N ARG A 509 10.48 -1.59 24.06
CA ARG A 509 9.85 -2.91 24.06
C ARG A 509 10.03 -3.62 22.74
N ILE A 510 10.23 -4.92 22.83
CA ILE A 510 10.36 -5.80 21.68
C ILE A 510 9.29 -6.88 21.75
N VAL A 511 8.82 -7.29 20.59
CA VAL A 511 7.96 -8.45 20.41
C VAL A 511 8.63 -9.44 19.46
N ILE A 512 8.52 -10.73 19.77
CA ILE A 512 9.16 -11.82 19.03
C ILE A 512 8.17 -12.95 18.82
N GLY A 513 7.90 -13.31 17.57
CA GLY A 513 7.09 -14.45 17.20
C GLY A 513 7.86 -15.77 17.16
N ALA A 514 7.18 -16.85 17.53
CA ALA A 514 7.63 -18.23 17.48
C ALA A 514 6.45 -19.13 17.03
N PRO A 515 6.09 -19.09 15.73
CA PRO A 515 4.85 -19.69 15.21
C PRO A 515 4.81 -21.21 15.29
N GLU A 516 5.97 -21.86 15.42
CA GLU A 516 6.09 -23.32 15.44
C GLU A 516 6.22 -23.89 16.86
N VAL A 517 5.96 -23.07 17.88
CA VAL A 517 5.85 -23.55 19.25
C VAL A 517 4.60 -24.42 19.40
N ALA A 518 4.80 -25.69 19.76
CA ALA A 518 3.71 -26.61 20.07
C ALA A 518 3.05 -26.25 21.41
N ALA A 519 1.72 -26.39 21.50
CA ALA A 519 1.00 -26.25 22.77
C ALA A 519 1.38 -27.38 23.75
N THR A 520 1.62 -28.59 23.22
CA THR A 520 2.12 -29.78 23.92
C THR A 520 2.97 -30.66 22.98
N GLU A 521 3.77 -31.61 23.51
CA GLU A 521 4.67 -32.49 22.71
C GLU A 521 3.95 -33.40 21.69
N SER A 522 2.61 -33.47 21.70
CA SER A 522 1.80 -34.36 20.85
C SER A 522 0.81 -33.61 19.94
N GLU A 523 0.86 -32.28 19.91
CA GLU A 523 -0.12 -31.44 19.20
C GLU A 523 0.54 -30.60 18.11
N ALA A 524 -0.32 -30.12 17.23
CA ALA A 524 0.03 -29.16 16.19
C ALA A 524 0.62 -27.87 16.77
N PRO A 525 1.49 -27.16 16.03
CA PRO A 525 2.00 -25.87 16.46
C PRO A 525 0.87 -24.84 16.58
N ALA A 526 0.54 -24.47 17.82
CA ALA A 526 -0.37 -23.36 18.12
C ALA A 526 0.34 -22.01 17.94
N GLY A 527 1.65 -21.96 18.19
CA GLY A 527 2.49 -20.77 18.12
C GLY A 527 2.49 -19.95 19.42
N ALA A 528 3.52 -19.11 19.60
CA ALA A 528 3.68 -18.24 20.74
C ALA A 528 4.28 -16.88 20.34
N VAL A 529 4.00 -15.86 21.15
CA VAL A 529 4.63 -14.53 21.03
C VAL A 529 5.26 -14.15 22.36
N TYR A 530 6.39 -13.47 22.32
CA TYR A 530 7.15 -13.07 23.49
C TYR A 530 7.41 -11.58 23.50
N VAL A 531 7.18 -10.94 24.65
CA VAL A 531 7.42 -9.52 24.85
C VAL A 531 8.49 -9.30 25.92
N SER A 532 9.44 -8.40 25.68
CA SER A 532 10.40 -7.93 26.68
C SER A 532 10.45 -6.42 26.71
N GLN A 533 10.73 -5.85 27.88
CA GLN A 533 10.86 -4.42 28.08
C GLN A 533 12.26 -4.09 28.60
N ARG A 534 12.90 -3.10 28.00
CA ARG A 534 14.17 -2.53 28.46
C ARG A 534 13.90 -1.51 29.57
N ILE A 535 14.62 -1.68 30.67
CA ILE A 535 14.64 -0.78 31.83
C ILE A 535 16.10 -0.39 32.06
N GLY A 536 16.44 0.85 31.70
CA GLY A 536 17.84 1.28 31.63
C GLY A 536 18.58 0.51 30.52
N SER A 537 19.63 -0.23 30.89
CA SER A 537 20.41 -1.05 29.94
C SER A 537 20.05 -2.54 29.95
N VAL A 538 19.01 -2.92 30.71
CA VAL A 538 18.66 -4.33 30.97
C VAL A 538 17.31 -4.64 30.36
N TRP A 539 17.24 -5.75 29.63
CA TRP A 539 15.97 -6.28 29.12
C TRP A 539 15.34 -7.20 30.18
N SER A 540 14.04 -7.04 30.40
CA SER A 540 13.27 -7.88 31.31
C SER A 540 13.15 -9.31 30.80
N THR A 541 12.74 -10.22 31.67
CA THR A 541 12.36 -11.57 31.26
C THR A 541 11.22 -11.54 30.25
N LEU A 542 11.29 -12.42 29.26
CA LEU A 542 10.27 -12.56 28.23
C LEU A 542 8.93 -12.95 28.87
N THR A 543 7.90 -12.16 28.59
CA THR A 543 6.51 -12.48 28.90
C THR A 543 5.92 -13.22 27.70
N ARG A 544 5.40 -14.42 27.93
CA ARG A 544 4.80 -15.27 26.91
C ARG A 544 3.32 -14.92 26.73
N LEU A 545 2.92 -14.63 25.49
CA LEU A 545 1.54 -14.44 25.05
C LEU A 545 1.11 -15.67 24.25
N LEU A 546 -0.12 -16.13 24.47
CA LEU A 546 -0.65 -17.34 23.85
C LEU A 546 -1.97 -17.06 23.16
N THR A 547 -2.16 -17.76 22.05
CA THR A 547 -3.46 -17.85 21.40
C THR A 547 -4.45 -18.62 22.30
N PRO A 548 -5.73 -18.21 22.35
CA PRO A 548 -6.80 -19.03 22.92
C PRO A 548 -7.08 -20.30 22.13
N ILE A 549 -6.64 -20.39 20.88
CA ILE A 549 -6.87 -21.52 19.96
C ILE A 549 -5.66 -22.46 20.03
N GLN A 550 -5.88 -23.73 20.35
CA GLN A 550 -4.77 -24.66 20.66
C GLN A 550 -4.33 -25.55 19.49
N ASP A 551 -4.96 -25.43 18.31
CA ASP A 551 -4.70 -26.29 17.16
C ASP A 551 -4.32 -25.50 15.89
N TYR A 552 -3.14 -25.77 15.33
CA TYR A 552 -2.67 -25.33 14.00
C TYR A 552 -2.85 -23.83 13.68
N ASP A 553 -2.75 -22.94 14.67
CA ASP A 553 -2.94 -21.50 14.49
C ASP A 553 -1.68 -20.80 13.92
N ARG A 554 -0.49 -21.32 14.23
CA ARG A 554 0.82 -20.67 13.95
C ARG A 554 0.83 -19.21 14.41
N PHE A 555 0.28 -18.99 15.60
CA PHE A 555 0.24 -17.70 16.28
C PHE A 555 1.65 -17.10 16.41
N GLY A 556 1.82 -15.86 15.95
CA GLY A 556 3.14 -15.21 15.90
C GLY A 556 3.84 -15.33 14.55
N SER A 557 3.16 -15.82 13.50
CA SER A 557 3.70 -15.77 12.13
C SER A 557 3.94 -14.33 11.66
N SER A 558 3.16 -13.37 12.15
CA SER A 558 3.47 -11.94 12.09
C SER A 558 3.21 -11.28 13.44
N VAL A 559 3.98 -10.25 13.75
CA VAL A 559 3.80 -9.41 14.93
C VAL A 559 4.01 -7.95 14.52
N ALA A 560 3.23 -7.06 15.11
CA ALA A 560 3.44 -5.62 15.05
C ALA A 560 3.14 -5.03 16.43
N MET A 561 3.83 -3.97 16.83
CA MET A 561 3.62 -3.33 18.12
C MET A 561 3.74 -1.81 18.06
N ASP A 562 2.90 -1.16 18.83
CA ASP A 562 3.07 0.25 19.17
C ASP A 562 2.78 0.45 20.66
N GLY A 563 3.81 0.87 21.39
CA GLY A 563 3.78 1.11 22.83
C GLY A 563 3.24 -0.07 23.65
N ASP A 564 2.01 0.08 24.14
CA ASP A 564 1.31 -0.88 24.99
C ASP A 564 0.40 -1.84 24.21
N THR A 565 0.43 -1.82 22.88
CA THR A 565 -0.41 -2.66 22.01
C THR A 565 0.47 -3.59 21.16
N VAL A 566 0.08 -4.86 21.10
CA VAL A 566 0.69 -5.87 20.23
C VAL A 566 -0.40 -6.49 19.37
N VAL A 567 -0.18 -6.48 18.06
CA VAL A 567 -1.00 -7.18 17.07
C VAL A 567 -0.27 -8.44 16.64
N VAL A 568 -0.98 -9.56 16.62
CA VAL A 568 -0.43 -10.87 16.25
C VAL A 568 -1.28 -11.47 15.15
N GLY A 569 -0.63 -11.84 14.04
CA GLY A 569 -1.24 -12.59 12.96
C GLY A 569 -1.00 -14.10 13.10
N SER A 570 -1.92 -14.86 12.52
CA SER A 570 -1.88 -16.32 12.46
C SER A 570 -2.15 -16.82 11.03
N GLU A 571 -1.89 -18.11 10.78
CA GLU A 571 -2.07 -18.73 9.44
C GLU A 571 -3.48 -19.28 9.20
N VAL A 572 -4.34 -19.26 10.21
CA VAL A 572 -5.76 -19.60 10.07
C VAL A 572 -6.64 -18.36 9.97
N PHE A 573 -6.07 -17.26 9.46
CA PHE A 573 -6.76 -16.00 9.20
C PHE A 573 -7.37 -15.35 10.45
N THR A 574 -6.74 -15.55 11.61
CA THR A 574 -7.14 -14.86 12.86
C THR A 574 -6.09 -13.83 13.29
N GLY A 575 -6.55 -12.62 13.57
CA GLY A 575 -5.74 -11.56 14.17
C GLY A 575 -6.07 -11.39 15.65
N TYR A 576 -5.05 -11.16 16.46
CA TYR A 576 -5.17 -10.96 17.91
C TYR A 576 -4.57 -9.63 18.31
N ILE A 577 -5.24 -8.92 19.21
CA ILE A 577 -4.73 -7.67 19.79
C ILE A 577 -4.57 -7.89 21.28
N PHE A 578 -3.35 -7.71 21.77
CA PHE A 578 -3.02 -7.68 23.18
C PHE A 578 -2.71 -6.25 23.59
N THR A 579 -3.21 -5.86 24.76
CA THR A 579 -2.89 -4.56 25.37
C THR A 579 -2.29 -4.76 26.75
N GLN A 580 -1.34 -3.92 27.13
CA GLN A 580 -0.76 -3.93 28.45
C GLN A 580 -1.46 -2.91 29.36
N LYS A 581 -1.99 -3.36 30.49
CA LYS A 581 -2.47 -2.49 31.57
C LYS A 581 -1.78 -2.88 32.86
N ASN A 582 -1.15 -1.91 33.53
CA ASN A 582 -0.44 -2.12 34.80
C ASN A 582 0.61 -3.26 34.75
N GLY A 583 1.33 -3.37 33.64
CA GLY A 583 2.36 -4.39 33.44
C GLY A 583 1.84 -5.79 33.06
N VAL A 584 0.52 -5.97 32.98
CA VAL A 584 -0.11 -7.24 32.57
C VAL A 584 -0.61 -7.13 31.14
N TRP A 585 -0.21 -8.08 30.30
CA TRP A 585 -0.71 -8.21 28.94
C TRP A 585 -2.03 -9.00 28.93
N THR A 586 -3.04 -8.44 28.28
CA THR A 586 -4.36 -9.07 28.15
C THR A 586 -4.80 -9.07 26.70
N LEU A 587 -5.35 -10.20 26.23
CA LEU A 587 -6.03 -10.25 24.94
C LEU A 587 -7.24 -9.33 24.98
N SER A 588 -7.21 -8.23 24.24
CA SER A 588 -8.30 -7.26 24.15
C SER A 588 -9.25 -7.56 22.99
N THR A 589 -8.74 -8.14 21.89
CA THR A 589 -9.55 -8.43 20.71
C THR A 589 -9.02 -9.67 20.00
N GLN A 590 -9.95 -10.50 19.55
CA GLN A 590 -9.69 -11.60 18.62
C GLN A 590 -10.63 -11.40 17.43
N ARG A 591 -10.10 -11.57 16.23
CA ARG A 591 -10.87 -11.31 15.01
C ARG A 591 -10.50 -12.26 13.89
N ASP A 592 -11.53 -12.91 13.34
CA ASP A 592 -11.40 -13.75 12.16
C ASP A 592 -11.56 -12.89 10.90
N TYR A 593 -10.68 -13.10 9.93
CA TYR A 593 -10.71 -12.46 8.62
C TYR A 593 -11.19 -13.43 7.54
N PRO A 594 -11.75 -12.95 6.43
CA PRO A 594 -12.20 -13.81 5.35
C PRO A 594 -11.07 -14.71 4.84
N ASN A 595 -11.36 -16.02 4.76
CA ASN A 595 -10.46 -17.00 4.18
C ASN A 595 -10.52 -16.90 2.65
N PHE A 596 -9.42 -16.48 2.04
CA PHE A 596 -9.20 -16.56 0.61
C PHE A 596 -8.39 -17.84 0.37
N CYS A 597 -8.93 -18.80 -0.39
CA CYS A 597 -8.41 -20.16 -0.51
C CYS A 597 -6.87 -20.20 -0.70
N GLU A 598 -6.19 -21.17 -0.04
CA GLU A 598 -4.71 -21.24 0.08
C GLU A 598 -4.07 -19.89 0.44
N GLY A 599 -4.17 -19.47 1.70
CA GLY A 599 -3.62 -18.20 2.18
C GLY A 599 -2.44 -18.39 3.15
N GLY A 600 -1.50 -17.44 3.09
CA GLY A 600 -0.41 -17.29 4.06
C GLY A 600 -0.86 -16.54 5.32
N PRO A 601 0.06 -16.28 6.27
CA PRO A 601 -0.28 -15.62 7.52
C PRO A 601 -0.89 -14.25 7.31
N ILE A 602 -1.76 -13.85 8.23
CA ILE A 602 -2.12 -12.44 8.38
C ILE A 602 -0.85 -11.64 8.64
N ILE A 603 -0.69 -10.51 7.96
CA ILE A 603 0.39 -9.55 8.21
C ILE A 603 -0.24 -8.30 8.81
N ALA A 604 0.32 -7.79 9.91
CA ALA A 604 -0.19 -6.61 10.58
C ALA A 604 0.84 -5.48 10.60
N ALA A 605 0.34 -4.24 10.60
CA ALA A 605 1.07 -3.04 10.98
C ALA A 605 0.18 -2.19 11.90
N ILE A 606 0.79 -1.46 12.83
CA ILE A 606 0.08 -0.63 13.81
C ILE A 606 0.80 0.72 13.98
N ASP A 607 0.02 1.79 14.04
CA ASP A 607 0.47 3.11 14.50
C ASP A 607 -0.65 3.77 15.30
N GLY A 608 -0.37 4.06 16.57
CA GLY A 608 -1.32 4.50 17.56
C GLY A 608 -2.49 3.53 17.70
N GLU A 609 -3.69 4.02 17.36
CA GLU A 609 -4.93 3.25 17.41
C GLU A 609 -5.29 2.60 16.07
N THR A 610 -4.56 2.91 14.99
CA THR A 610 -4.86 2.41 13.65
C THR A 610 -4.12 1.10 13.41
N ILE A 611 -4.83 0.09 12.92
CA ILE A 611 -4.24 -1.21 12.58
C ILE A 611 -4.55 -1.53 11.12
N ALA A 612 -3.53 -1.85 10.34
CA ALA A 612 -3.66 -2.35 8.98
C ALA A 612 -3.35 -3.85 8.97
N VAL A 613 -4.23 -4.64 8.36
CA VAL A 613 -4.15 -6.11 8.34
C VAL A 613 -4.21 -6.61 6.91
N GLY A 614 -3.09 -7.08 6.40
CA GLY A 614 -2.97 -7.79 5.13
C GLY A 614 -3.39 -9.25 5.25
N VAL A 615 -4.25 -9.68 4.34
CA VAL A 615 -4.71 -11.05 4.21
C VAL A 615 -4.42 -11.50 2.79
N SER A 616 -3.51 -12.46 2.64
CA SER A 616 -3.15 -13.02 1.35
C SER A 616 -4.13 -14.12 0.92
N GLY A 617 -4.33 -14.28 -0.39
CA GLY A 617 -5.30 -15.24 -0.92
C GLY A 617 -4.95 -15.72 -2.32
N GLY A 618 -4.72 -17.03 -2.49
CA GLY A 618 -4.39 -17.65 -3.77
C GLY A 618 -5.33 -18.79 -4.14
N CYS A 619 -6.45 -18.53 -4.85
CA CYS A 619 -7.34 -19.63 -5.27
C CYS A 619 -6.76 -20.37 -6.49
N SER A 620 -5.88 -21.35 -6.26
CA SER A 620 -5.38 -22.23 -7.31
C SER A 620 -6.54 -23.06 -7.90
N GLY A 621 -6.96 -22.70 -9.12
CA GLY A 621 -8.07 -23.36 -9.84
C GLY A 621 -9.19 -22.45 -10.34
N LEU A 622 -9.33 -21.21 -9.86
CA LEU A 622 -10.33 -20.24 -10.36
C LEU A 622 -9.74 -19.02 -11.07
N GLY A 623 -8.40 -18.89 -11.12
CA GLY A 623 -7.74 -17.72 -11.71
C GLY A 623 -8.03 -16.42 -10.93
N LEU A 624 -8.34 -16.53 -9.64
CA LEU A 624 -8.62 -15.42 -8.74
C LEU A 624 -7.66 -15.53 -7.56
N GLU A 625 -6.47 -14.93 -7.69
CA GLU A 625 -5.59 -14.71 -6.54
C GLU A 625 -5.84 -13.26 -6.10
N ALA A 626 -6.59 -13.10 -5.02
CA ALA A 626 -6.98 -11.79 -4.51
C ALA A 626 -6.75 -11.80 -3.01
N GLY A 627 -5.78 -11.01 -2.57
CA GLY A 627 -5.62 -10.63 -1.16
C GLY A 627 -6.34 -9.31 -0.86
N ALA A 628 -6.44 -8.97 0.41
CA ALA A 628 -7.10 -7.76 0.90
C ALA A 628 -6.30 -7.11 2.02
N VAL A 629 -6.43 -5.80 2.19
CA VAL A 629 -5.97 -5.09 3.39
C VAL A 629 -7.19 -4.54 4.12
N PHE A 630 -7.34 -4.91 5.38
CA PHE A 630 -8.37 -4.39 6.27
C PHE A 630 -7.76 -3.33 7.15
N VAL A 631 -8.35 -2.14 7.17
CA VAL A 631 -7.94 -1.09 8.09
C VAL A 631 -8.98 -0.97 9.19
N GLN A 632 -8.51 -1.19 10.40
CA GLN A 632 -9.26 -0.99 11.62
C GLN A 632 -8.91 0.38 12.17
N VAL A 633 -9.89 1.27 12.20
CA VAL A 633 -9.78 2.57 12.85
C VAL A 633 -10.59 2.59 14.15
N PRO A 634 -10.12 3.28 15.19
CA PRO A 634 -10.96 3.60 16.34
C PRO A 634 -12.19 4.36 15.85
N ALA A 635 -13.39 3.96 16.27
CA ALA A 635 -14.58 4.75 15.98
C ALA A 635 -14.51 6.07 16.74
N TYR A 636 -13.91 7.09 16.12
CA TYR A 636 -14.19 8.45 16.49
C TYR A 636 -15.65 8.70 16.12
N ALA A 637 -16.47 8.87 17.16
CA ALA A 637 -17.87 9.26 17.10
C ALA A 637 -18.04 10.69 16.55
N GLU A 638 -17.46 11.01 15.40
CA GLU A 638 -17.77 12.23 14.63
C GLU A 638 -18.89 11.98 13.61
N SER A 639 -19.70 10.94 13.78
CA SER A 639 -20.97 10.94 13.08
C SER A 639 -21.88 11.95 13.78
N GLY A 640 -22.33 12.97 13.04
CA GLY A 640 -23.38 13.90 13.47
C GLY A 640 -24.63 13.19 14.01
N THR A 641 -24.76 11.88 13.83
CA THR A 641 -25.71 10.99 14.52
C THR A 641 -25.58 10.99 16.04
N ILE A 642 -24.38 11.02 16.65
CA ILE A 642 -24.28 11.08 18.13
C ILE A 642 -24.64 12.47 18.63
N VAL A 643 -24.19 13.55 17.97
CA VAL A 643 -24.61 14.92 18.32
C VAL A 643 -26.12 15.11 18.10
N ASN A 644 -26.69 14.54 17.04
CA ASN A 644 -28.13 14.57 16.79
C ASN A 644 -28.93 13.66 17.74
N HIS A 645 -28.39 12.52 18.17
CA HIS A 645 -29.03 11.64 19.15
C HIS A 645 -28.95 12.23 20.57
N VAL A 646 -27.85 12.92 20.89
CA VAL A 646 -27.68 13.73 22.11
C VAL A 646 -28.64 14.92 22.10
N ASN A 647 -28.78 15.64 20.98
CA ASN A 647 -29.74 16.74 20.84
C ASN A 647 -31.21 16.25 20.86
N GLN A 648 -31.49 15.05 20.33
CA GLN A 648 -32.81 14.43 20.40
C GLN A 648 -33.14 13.90 21.81
N MET A 649 -32.16 13.43 22.58
CA MET A 649 -32.36 13.04 23.98
C MET A 649 -32.41 14.22 24.96
N LEU A 650 -31.83 15.38 24.60
CA LEU A 650 -31.95 16.64 25.36
C LEU A 650 -33.30 17.33 25.16
N TYR A 651 -34.05 17.00 24.11
CA TYR A 651 -35.41 17.48 23.90
C TYR A 651 -36.44 16.45 24.41
N TYR A 652 -36.78 16.56 25.69
CA TYR A 652 -38.10 16.11 26.15
C TYR A 652 -39.05 17.31 26.25
N PRO A 653 -40.28 17.21 25.71
CA PRO A 653 -41.25 18.28 25.83
C PRO A 653 -41.58 18.52 27.30
N ALA A 654 -41.66 19.79 27.66
CA ALA A 654 -41.93 20.29 29.00
C ALA A 654 -43.29 19.80 29.54
N ALA A 655 -43.35 18.59 30.09
CA ALA A 655 -44.48 18.11 30.89
C ALA A 655 -44.11 16.81 31.62
N THR A 656 -43.34 16.91 32.71
CA THR A 656 -43.50 16.14 33.96
C THR A 656 -42.37 16.54 34.92
N SER A 657 -42.69 17.49 35.78
CA SER A 657 -41.84 17.94 36.88
C SER A 657 -41.85 16.90 38.00
N GLY A 658 -40.72 16.25 38.24
CA GLY A 658 -40.45 15.49 39.47
C GLY A 658 -38.97 15.21 39.60
N GLU A 659 -38.38 15.48 40.77
CA GLU A 659 -36.95 15.25 41.05
C GLU A 659 -36.53 13.80 40.74
N LEU A 660 -37.43 12.84 40.95
CA LEU A 660 -37.24 11.43 40.62
C LEU A 660 -36.91 11.15 39.13
N ALA A 661 -37.39 11.98 38.20
CA ALA A 661 -37.10 11.84 36.77
C ALA A 661 -35.72 12.39 36.38
N LYS A 662 -35.24 13.41 37.10
CA LYS A 662 -33.87 13.93 36.96
C LYS A 662 -32.86 12.99 37.59
N ASP A 663 -33.20 12.39 38.72
CA ASP A 663 -32.35 11.39 39.40
C ASP A 663 -32.23 10.10 38.58
N LEU A 664 -33.30 9.64 37.93
CA LEU A 664 -33.26 8.46 37.07
C LEU A 664 -32.46 8.68 35.78
N ALA A 665 -32.48 9.91 35.23
CA ALA A 665 -31.65 10.29 34.09
C ALA A 665 -30.16 10.37 34.48
N ALA A 666 -29.85 10.96 35.64
CA ALA A 666 -28.49 11.00 36.20
C ALA A 666 -27.96 9.59 36.56
N PHE A 667 -28.81 8.72 37.12
CA PHE A 667 -28.46 7.33 37.45
C PHE A 667 -28.17 6.48 36.20
N ARG A 668 -28.91 6.70 35.09
CA ARG A 668 -28.61 6.06 33.79
C ARG A 668 -27.37 6.63 33.12
N TYR A 669 -27.10 7.93 33.28
CA TYR A 669 -25.87 8.57 32.81
C TYR A 669 -24.64 8.01 33.56
N LYS A 670 -24.76 7.76 34.87
CA LYS A 670 -23.73 7.12 35.70
C LYS A 670 -23.42 5.68 35.25
N HIS A 671 -24.39 4.93 34.73
CA HIS A 671 -24.11 3.56 34.28
C HIS A 671 -23.48 3.46 32.88
N LEU A 672 -23.69 4.47 32.01
CA LEU A 672 -23.14 4.49 30.65
C LEU A 672 -21.73 5.11 30.57
N LEU A 673 -21.39 6.05 31.45
CA LEU A 673 -20.04 6.63 31.53
C LEU A 673 -19.10 5.85 32.47
N TYR A 674 -19.63 5.15 33.48
CA TYR A 674 -18.82 4.35 34.39
C TYR A 674 -18.81 2.88 33.95
N GLY A 675 -18.04 2.58 32.91
CA GLY A 675 -17.39 1.27 32.83
C GLY A 675 -16.29 1.23 33.89
N GLN A 676 -16.56 0.64 35.05
CA GLN A 676 -15.63 0.19 36.12
C GLN A 676 -14.39 1.03 36.54
N ASP A 677 -14.18 2.28 36.10
CA ASP A 677 -13.02 3.09 36.53
C ASP A 677 -13.48 4.43 37.12
N ALA A 678 -13.42 4.54 38.46
CA ALA A 678 -14.02 5.65 39.23
C ALA A 678 -13.12 6.89 39.42
N THR A 679 -12.02 7.07 38.68
CA THR A 679 -11.05 8.15 39.01
C THR A 679 -10.56 9.03 37.85
N GLY A 680 -11.08 8.89 36.63
CA GLY A 680 -10.55 9.61 35.47
C GLY A 680 -11.22 10.94 35.09
N VAL A 681 -12.40 11.27 35.62
CA VAL A 681 -13.26 12.32 35.03
C VAL A 681 -13.00 13.72 35.60
N ARG A 682 -12.66 13.85 36.89
CA ARG A 682 -12.45 15.15 37.55
C ARG A 682 -11.36 15.99 36.87
N ALA A 683 -10.27 15.33 36.43
CA ALA A 683 -9.19 15.98 35.71
C ALA A 683 -9.57 16.43 34.28
N ARG A 684 -10.51 15.75 33.61
CA ARG A 684 -10.92 16.07 32.24
C ARG A 684 -12.01 17.15 32.17
N PHE A 685 -12.86 17.24 33.20
CA PHE A 685 -13.91 18.27 33.28
C PHE A 685 -13.35 19.66 33.67
N GLU A 686 -12.31 19.71 34.50
CA GLU A 686 -11.69 20.97 34.94
C GLU A 686 -10.82 21.63 33.84
N THR A 687 -10.38 20.87 32.82
CA THR A 687 -9.49 21.36 31.74
C THR A 687 -10.21 21.79 30.47
N MET A 688 -11.55 21.80 30.42
CA MET A 688 -12.34 22.26 29.25
C MET A 688 -13.09 23.58 29.55
N PRO A 689 -12.39 24.74 29.58
CA PRO A 689 -13.00 26.02 29.93
C PRO A 689 -13.99 26.57 28.90
N SER A 690 -13.99 26.09 27.65
CA SER A 690 -14.74 26.67 26.53
C SER A 690 -16.15 26.10 26.31
N LEU A 691 -16.50 24.96 26.92
CA LEU A 691 -17.71 24.21 26.57
C LEU A 691 -18.86 24.29 27.59
N TYR A 692 -18.60 24.69 28.84
CA TYR A 692 -19.61 24.67 29.91
C TYR A 692 -19.62 25.97 30.73
N GLY A 693 -20.83 26.44 31.08
CA GLY A 693 -21.04 27.63 31.87
C GLY A 693 -20.75 27.45 33.37
N PRO A 694 -20.68 28.54 34.15
CA PRO A 694 -20.39 28.49 35.58
C PRO A 694 -21.39 27.66 36.39
N ASN A 695 -22.66 27.63 35.97
CA ASN A 695 -23.76 26.97 36.66
C ASN A 695 -23.75 25.45 36.43
N GLU A 696 -23.39 24.96 35.24
CA GLU A 696 -23.23 23.53 34.98
C GLU A 696 -22.07 22.93 35.80
N ARG A 697 -20.98 23.69 35.95
CA ARG A 697 -19.83 23.28 36.78
C ARG A 697 -20.19 23.23 38.27
N GLN A 698 -21.05 24.11 38.74
CA GLN A 698 -21.49 24.10 40.14
C GLN A 698 -22.43 22.93 40.43
N ARG A 699 -23.37 22.62 39.53
CA ARG A 699 -24.27 21.46 39.69
C ARG A 699 -23.55 20.12 39.62
N ALA A 700 -22.49 20.02 38.82
CA ALA A 700 -21.64 18.83 38.79
C ALA A 700 -20.90 18.61 40.12
N ARG A 701 -20.46 19.68 40.79
CA ARG A 701 -19.84 19.60 42.13
C ARG A 701 -20.86 19.22 43.21
N GLU A 702 -22.04 19.83 43.19
CA GLU A 702 -23.10 19.55 44.16
C GLU A 702 -23.65 18.10 44.03
N ALA A 703 -23.60 17.51 42.85
CA ALA A 703 -23.99 16.10 42.60
C ALA A 703 -22.89 15.08 42.91
N GLU A 704 -21.65 15.51 43.14
CA GLU A 704 -20.52 14.66 43.54
C GLU A 704 -20.37 14.62 45.07
N ASP A 705 -20.76 15.70 45.77
CA ASP A 705 -20.78 15.80 47.23
C ASP A 705 -21.99 15.11 47.90
N LEU A 706 -23.06 14.83 47.14
CA LEU A 706 -24.27 14.09 47.55
C LEU A 706 -24.17 12.60 47.20
#